data_AF-A0A0N5BZB8-F1
#
_entry.id   AF-A0A0N5BZB8-F1
#
_cell.length_a   1.000
_cell.length_b   1.000
_cell.length_c   1.000
_cell.angle_alpha   90.00
_cell.angle_beta   90.00
_cell.angle_gamma   90.00
#
_symmetry.space_group_name_H-M   'P 1'
#
loop_
_entity.id
_entity.type
_entity.pdbx_description
1 polymer ?
#
loop_
_entity_poly.entity_id
_entity_poly.type
_entity_poly.pdbx_seq_one_letter_code
_entity_poly.pdbx_strand_id
1 'polypeptide(L)'
;MRTSGGKNLSKEKNSTLEGTGKEINIKDADLYEKVAFESRINNKFSWKSVIEKLNHDHGYKIINCDYERRRIKRIVEKRLASYGKKNSSIVDEESTTQIEKDLSFHKSWLNSIQPSEKYVDVSKMMKVYYKSMVAKVKRIIDINQIEDMFEKSCIKSSKSFITLPKKLIINKYTAPVWMLVDNLLQTKLQQEEYKDNYENGLKTISAAMYTISQLTTFNSEKTTRNKIKKLKKMIVNGRRKVEILKTIKTRPSSEAASLLNELRLKFPKRKNYKVKEFIQFLEWNIRSKELDLARIEKNEKRKLLRLAYAKTPSIKLIRKLSGIRSNSNVTEVQLSTAVKYYENLFKEKKVSDISDFKNYCNTIKDKFSQVDIDKDELREDILLAINEASPWKAAGNDLLPCAAFKYLKAVKLWEANMVEKIILEGVKLPDYAYEGKTFLLFKSGNPEDPSCYRPITVLNSFTKILSSTINKQIHRYCGKLIQINQMANKPELWGTATAKFIDSTIAMDSKAAKKPLHMAWIDYTKAYDSLSHEAIRYLWNALPLPNQIKVTFLNGMDLWATRLCLRKCTSKKIKISSGIMQGDAASPTIFTLMITYISEKLLHLPKIQLNCGSLGLPNELKCLGGWNHTFFMDDLKLYASTEKELKQMITTVCNSSRQIGLVANQSKCGIISTDGNVIIKNENCTVVQDMDEITIPGITEDTNPYKYIGLQQKVFDTEKSLDILKDKLLGRMEEILQLDLKVSDIIDIYNLTIPSVARFVLAHLNTTGKISSTFKYLEQKLDRMVVKKLREANLLQSNNSTSRLYIKQSKSGFGLANIRIEGEIAFCKAVAYNLMNLLTINQTWCQVALVKKQRKNFITDLLQTLQNHMDEETVEDLEICFEEAIHNIKNGIKIKNIPVILKTSSRTIKFNTHKEFQKFIGSVIYDNFQNELWDKYSQHMRFPKWIAEVGHENIYHYWIKAMDIKNTKIVVACQEEQVSLRAHPAMDNTNKNCRVCDAELETVRHVINECSHYKNTLYKARHNWVASTIMKHLCKRFKIQFARNGENDKCKFVYDSPWTISVNLKHHIPDIVLQDKEKKVIYVIEVSCPWFGFMHDQLNIKRVKYTVHSKSEVGLDWRSYKKDMNFCDALSLQEKMKVVFLPVIISSTGQVFKETQDLFERYFGPSKGLFILLSRYSVLGTTRIIKWHFASSSNQP
;
A
#
# COMPACT_ATOMS: atom_id res chain seq x y z
N MET A 1 24.09 -48.60 -33.55
CA MET A 1 23.98 -49.63 -34.61
C MET A 1 22.64 -49.47 -35.31
N ARG A 2 22.69 -49.28 -36.64
CA ARG A 2 21.71 -49.64 -37.71
C ARG A 2 20.21 -49.30 -37.49
N THR A 3 19.66 -48.26 -38.16
CA THR A 3 19.03 -48.25 -39.51
C THR A 3 17.78 -49.14 -39.58
N SER A 4 16.60 -48.78 -40.10
CA SER A 4 16.25 -47.85 -41.20
C SER A 4 14.72 -47.85 -41.43
N GLY A 5 14.17 -46.70 -41.87
CA GLY A 5 13.11 -46.47 -42.89
C GLY A 5 11.77 -47.23 -42.80
N GLY A 6 10.60 -46.64 -43.08
CA GLY A 6 10.26 -45.35 -43.66
C GLY A 6 9.04 -45.53 -44.57
N LYS A 7 8.01 -44.68 -44.43
CA LYS A 7 7.44 -43.87 -45.53
C LYS A 7 6.18 -43.10 -45.09
N ASN A 8 6.22 -41.83 -45.49
CA ASN A 8 5.24 -40.76 -45.36
C ASN A 8 4.03 -40.93 -46.29
N LEU A 9 2.93 -40.25 -45.94
CA LEU A 9 2.22 -39.19 -46.68
C LEU A 9 0.71 -39.26 -46.34
N SER A 10 -0.06 -38.20 -46.05
CA SER A 10 0.18 -36.79 -45.80
C SER A 10 -1.17 -36.11 -45.48
N LYS A 11 -1.09 -34.90 -44.89
CA LYS A 11 -2.13 -33.84 -44.78
C LYS A 11 -3.18 -33.97 -43.66
N GLU A 12 -2.87 -33.37 -42.51
CA GLU A 12 -3.47 -32.09 -42.04
C GLU A 12 -3.06 -31.85 -40.58
N LYS A 13 -2.28 -30.79 -40.33
CA LYS A 13 -2.31 -29.97 -39.09
C LYS A 13 -1.29 -28.83 -39.18
N ASN A 14 -1.75 -27.72 -39.75
CA ASN A 14 -1.23 -26.39 -39.46
C ASN A 14 -2.26 -25.67 -38.59
N SER A 15 -2.00 -25.55 -37.28
CA SER A 15 -2.41 -24.39 -36.47
C SER A 15 -1.74 -24.43 -35.10
N THR A 16 -0.63 -23.71 -35.00
CA THR A 16 -0.18 -22.86 -33.89
C THR A 16 -0.68 -23.12 -32.46
N LEU A 17 0.28 -23.36 -31.57
CA LEU A 17 0.24 -23.41 -30.12
C LEU A 17 -0.61 -22.31 -29.44
N GLU A 18 -1.58 -22.76 -28.65
CA GLU A 18 -2.29 -21.99 -27.63
C GLU A 18 -1.35 -21.68 -26.45
N GLY A 19 -0.93 -20.42 -26.32
CA GLY A 19 -0.28 -19.93 -25.10
C GLY A 19 -1.28 -19.72 -23.95
N THR A 20 -0.98 -20.29 -22.79
CA THR A 20 -1.72 -20.23 -21.51
C THR A 20 -1.91 -18.80 -20.98
N GLY A 21 -3.01 -18.15 -21.36
CA GLY A 21 -3.49 -16.90 -20.76
C GLY A 21 -4.45 -17.17 -19.60
N LYS A 22 -4.57 -16.25 -18.63
CA LYS A 22 -5.56 -16.36 -17.55
C LYS A 22 -6.98 -16.21 -18.10
N GLU A 23 -7.88 -17.14 -17.75
CA GLU A 23 -9.33 -16.99 -17.97
C GLU A 23 -9.96 -16.02 -16.96
N ILE A 24 -11.01 -15.30 -17.39
CA ILE A 24 -11.69 -14.25 -16.61
C ILE A 24 -12.79 -14.87 -15.74
N ASN A 25 -12.70 -14.70 -14.41
CA ASN A 25 -13.73 -15.11 -13.45
C ASN A 25 -14.49 -13.87 -12.90
N ILE A 26 -15.71 -14.04 -12.41
CA ILE A 26 -16.46 -13.05 -11.61
C ILE A 26 -15.63 -12.44 -10.45
N LYS A 27 -14.61 -13.14 -9.93
CA LYS A 27 -13.65 -12.57 -8.95
C LYS A 27 -12.84 -11.39 -9.52
N ASP A 28 -12.70 -11.28 -10.83
CA ASP A 28 -12.02 -10.20 -11.55
C ASP A 28 -12.97 -9.04 -11.89
N ALA A 29 -14.27 -9.13 -11.56
CA ALA A 29 -15.23 -8.06 -11.80
C ALA A 29 -14.88 -6.77 -11.04
N ASP A 30 -14.32 -6.86 -9.83
CA ASP A 30 -13.84 -5.70 -9.08
C ASP A 30 -12.58 -5.07 -9.75
N LEU A 31 -11.76 -5.88 -10.45
CA LEU A 31 -10.60 -5.42 -11.22
C LEU A 31 -11.04 -4.80 -12.55
N TYR A 32 -12.00 -5.40 -13.24
CA TYR A 32 -12.66 -4.85 -14.42
C TYR A 32 -13.39 -3.54 -14.12
N GLU A 33 -14.17 -3.48 -13.03
CA GLU A 33 -14.86 -2.26 -12.61
C GLU A 33 -13.85 -1.16 -12.26
N LYS A 34 -12.74 -1.52 -11.61
CA LYS A 34 -11.64 -0.60 -11.32
C LYS A 34 -10.93 -0.13 -12.60
N VAL A 35 -10.55 -1.02 -13.51
CA VAL A 35 -9.81 -0.69 -14.74
C VAL A 35 -10.72 0.02 -15.75
N ALA A 36 -12.00 -0.35 -15.86
CA ALA A 36 -12.98 0.34 -16.68
C ALA A 36 -13.28 1.74 -16.14
N PHE A 37 -13.40 1.89 -14.81
CA PHE A 37 -13.52 3.20 -14.17
C PHE A 37 -12.27 4.05 -14.37
N GLU A 38 -11.07 3.50 -14.16
CA GLU A 38 -9.77 4.17 -14.38
C GLU A 38 -9.56 4.56 -15.86
N SER A 39 -9.95 3.69 -16.80
CA SER A 39 -9.86 3.97 -18.24
C SER A 39 -10.91 5.00 -18.69
N ARG A 40 -12.07 5.05 -18.01
CA ARG A 40 -13.12 6.06 -18.23
C ARG A 40 -12.77 7.43 -17.66
N ILE A 41 -11.99 7.46 -16.59
CA ILE A 41 -11.41 8.67 -16.01
C ILE A 41 -10.30 9.25 -16.89
N ASN A 42 -9.50 8.40 -17.57
CA ASN A 42 -8.32 8.84 -18.33
C ASN A 42 -8.60 9.26 -19.79
N ASN A 43 -9.86 9.50 -20.20
CA ASN A 43 -10.26 9.81 -21.59
C ASN A 43 -9.86 8.80 -22.68
N LYS A 44 -9.23 7.67 -22.33
CA LYS A 44 -8.94 6.57 -23.25
C LYS A 44 -10.04 5.51 -23.24
N PHE A 45 -11.31 5.87 -23.01
CA PHE A 45 -12.37 4.86 -22.84
C PHE A 45 -12.86 4.31 -24.18
N SER A 46 -12.27 3.21 -24.60
CA SER A 46 -12.93 2.23 -25.46
C SER A 46 -12.91 0.89 -24.73
N TRP A 47 -13.90 0.04 -24.96
CA TRP A 47 -13.84 -1.30 -24.36
C TRP A 47 -12.64 -2.09 -24.89
N LYS A 48 -12.17 -1.75 -26.09
CA LYS A 48 -10.90 -2.21 -26.67
C LYS A 48 -9.70 -1.83 -25.79
N SER A 49 -9.58 -0.59 -25.33
CA SER A 49 -8.45 -0.15 -24.48
C SER A 49 -8.50 -0.72 -23.06
N VAL A 50 -9.70 -0.92 -22.50
CA VAL A 50 -9.89 -1.59 -21.20
C VAL A 50 -9.41 -3.03 -21.29
N ILE A 51 -9.75 -3.72 -22.39
CA ILE A 51 -9.32 -5.09 -22.67
C ILE A 51 -7.81 -5.13 -22.95
N GLU A 52 -7.25 -4.24 -23.76
CA GLU A 52 -5.81 -4.13 -24.03
C GLU A 52 -5.02 -3.87 -22.74
N LYS A 53 -5.52 -3.01 -21.85
CA LYS A 53 -4.89 -2.72 -20.56
C LYS A 53 -4.98 -3.89 -19.59
N LEU A 54 -6.10 -4.61 -19.58
CA LEU A 54 -6.22 -5.85 -18.81
C LEU A 54 -5.31 -6.95 -19.37
N ASN A 55 -5.17 -7.03 -20.69
CA ASN A 55 -4.26 -7.98 -21.35
C ASN A 55 -2.79 -7.63 -21.05
N HIS A 56 -2.41 -6.35 -21.10
CA HIS A 56 -1.06 -5.86 -20.83
C HIS A 56 -0.68 -5.92 -19.34
N ASP A 57 -1.53 -5.39 -18.45
CA ASP A 57 -1.22 -5.24 -17.02
C ASP A 57 -1.47 -6.53 -16.22
N HIS A 58 -2.33 -7.42 -16.74
CA HIS A 58 -2.80 -8.60 -15.99
C HIS A 58 -2.80 -9.92 -16.78
N GLY A 59 -2.39 -9.93 -18.06
CA GLY A 59 -2.13 -11.15 -18.83
C GLY A 59 -3.38 -11.91 -19.29
N TYR A 60 -4.51 -11.23 -19.49
CA TYR A 60 -5.74 -11.82 -20.04
C TYR A 60 -5.66 -11.97 -21.58
N LYS A 61 -6.40 -12.94 -22.16
CA LYS A 61 -6.63 -13.07 -23.63
C LYS A 61 -8.13 -12.99 -23.93
N ILE A 62 -8.50 -12.54 -25.14
CA ILE A 62 -9.89 -12.38 -25.62
C ILE A 62 -10.62 -13.73 -25.59
N ILE A 63 -11.80 -13.76 -24.97
CA ILE A 63 -12.58 -14.98 -24.65
C ILE A 63 -13.25 -15.56 -25.91
N ASN A 64 -13.21 -16.88 -26.06
CA ASN A 64 -14.05 -17.64 -26.99
C ASN A 64 -15.54 -17.56 -26.58
N CYS A 65 -16.36 -16.89 -27.38
CA CYS A 65 -17.66 -16.31 -27.02
C CYS A 65 -18.81 -17.29 -26.74
N ASP A 66 -18.64 -18.58 -27.00
CA ASP A 66 -19.78 -19.49 -27.09
C ASP A 66 -20.31 -19.99 -25.72
N TYR A 67 -19.41 -20.18 -24.75
CA TYR A 67 -19.77 -20.59 -23.39
C TYR A 67 -20.41 -19.44 -22.59
N GLU A 68 -19.81 -18.24 -22.65
CA GLU A 68 -20.30 -17.06 -21.93
C GLU A 68 -21.60 -16.51 -22.52
N ARG A 69 -21.80 -16.60 -23.84
CA ARG A 69 -23.10 -16.28 -24.47
C ARG A 69 -24.23 -17.14 -23.93
N ARG A 70 -24.04 -18.47 -23.85
CA ARG A 70 -25.02 -19.40 -23.29
C ARG A 70 -25.26 -19.18 -21.79
N ARG A 71 -24.23 -18.73 -21.07
CA ARG A 71 -24.31 -18.44 -19.63
C ARG A 71 -25.06 -17.13 -19.36
N ILE A 72 -24.79 -16.08 -20.12
CA ILE A 72 -25.46 -14.77 -19.98
C ILE A 72 -26.91 -14.84 -20.45
N LYS A 73 -27.19 -15.51 -21.57
CA LYS A 73 -28.56 -15.80 -22.03
C LYS A 73 -29.36 -16.51 -20.93
N ARG A 74 -28.80 -17.55 -20.31
CA ARG A 74 -29.42 -18.25 -19.16
C ARG A 74 -29.61 -17.36 -17.93
N ILE A 75 -28.72 -16.40 -17.66
CA ILE A 75 -28.84 -15.45 -16.53
C ILE A 75 -29.96 -14.44 -16.80
N VAL A 76 -30.06 -13.93 -18.03
CA VAL A 76 -31.09 -12.97 -18.44
C VAL A 76 -32.46 -13.65 -18.49
N GLU A 77 -32.56 -14.84 -19.09
CA GLU A 77 -33.79 -15.66 -19.10
C GLU A 77 -34.25 -16.03 -17.69
N LYS A 78 -33.33 -16.41 -16.78
CA LYS A 78 -33.67 -16.65 -15.36
C LYS A 78 -34.14 -15.39 -14.64
N ARG A 79 -33.58 -14.22 -14.98
CA ARG A 79 -34.05 -12.95 -14.40
C ARG A 79 -35.44 -12.59 -14.94
N LEU A 80 -35.67 -12.71 -16.25
CA LEU A 80 -36.97 -12.48 -16.88
C LEU A 80 -38.05 -13.40 -16.29
N ALA A 81 -37.75 -14.68 -16.12
CA ALA A 81 -38.64 -15.65 -15.48
C ALA A 81 -38.88 -15.37 -13.98
N SER A 82 -37.90 -14.81 -13.27
CA SER A 82 -38.07 -14.36 -11.88
C SER A 82 -38.87 -13.07 -11.76
N TYR A 83 -38.92 -12.24 -12.82
CA TYR A 83 -39.63 -10.97 -12.85
C TYR A 83 -41.12 -11.17 -13.13
N GLY A 84 -41.47 -12.03 -14.09
CA GLY A 84 -42.88 -12.42 -14.33
C GLY A 84 -43.55 -13.12 -13.15
N LYS A 85 -42.78 -13.70 -12.23
CA LYS A 85 -43.28 -14.37 -11.01
C LYS A 85 -43.44 -13.47 -9.79
N LYS A 86 -42.88 -12.24 -9.79
CA LYS A 86 -42.90 -11.34 -8.60
C LYS A 86 -43.97 -10.26 -8.65
N ASN A 87 -44.66 -10.10 -9.79
CA ASN A 87 -45.58 -8.99 -10.02
C ASN A 87 -47.03 -9.42 -10.30
N SER A 88 -47.45 -10.62 -9.89
CA SER A 88 -48.87 -10.98 -9.87
C SER A 88 -49.66 -10.30 -8.73
N SER A 89 -49.10 -9.28 -8.07
CA SER A 89 -49.69 -8.68 -6.85
C SER A 89 -49.37 -7.19 -6.64
N ILE A 90 -49.01 -6.43 -7.68
CA ILE A 90 -48.83 -4.96 -7.59
C ILE A 90 -49.57 -4.33 -8.76
N VAL A 91 -50.66 -3.62 -8.46
CA VAL A 91 -51.47 -2.83 -9.41
C VAL A 91 -51.04 -1.38 -9.23
N ASP A 92 -50.09 -0.92 -10.04
CA ASP A 92 -49.73 0.49 -10.14
C ASP A 92 -49.28 0.78 -11.59
N GLU A 93 -50.15 1.42 -12.38
CA GLU A 93 -50.07 1.51 -13.85
C GLU A 93 -48.77 2.17 -14.36
N GLU A 94 -48.23 3.15 -13.64
CA GLU A 94 -46.98 3.85 -13.97
C GLU A 94 -45.74 2.97 -13.82
N SER A 95 -45.77 2.04 -12.86
CA SER A 95 -44.69 1.06 -12.65
C SER A 95 -44.72 -0.03 -13.73
N THR A 96 -45.90 -0.40 -14.21
CA THR A 96 -46.10 -1.42 -15.25
C THR A 96 -45.58 -0.93 -16.61
N THR A 97 -45.81 0.34 -16.98
CA THR A 97 -45.35 0.93 -18.26
C THR A 97 -43.83 1.03 -18.39
N GLN A 98 -43.11 1.37 -17.31
CA GLN A 98 -41.64 1.42 -17.32
C GLN A 98 -41.01 0.01 -17.31
N ILE A 99 -41.68 -0.95 -16.67
CA ILE A 99 -41.28 -2.37 -16.65
C ILE A 99 -41.46 -3.02 -18.02
N GLU A 100 -42.53 -2.71 -18.75
CA GLU A 100 -42.74 -3.16 -20.13
C GLU A 100 -41.72 -2.58 -21.10
N LYS A 101 -41.34 -1.31 -20.95
CA LYS A 101 -40.24 -0.70 -21.72
C LYS A 101 -38.90 -1.40 -21.46
N ASP A 102 -38.59 -1.74 -20.20
CA ASP A 102 -37.38 -2.49 -19.85
C ASP A 102 -37.41 -3.94 -20.37
N LEU A 103 -38.56 -4.62 -20.31
CA LEU A 103 -38.76 -5.98 -20.85
C LEU A 103 -38.64 -6.03 -22.38
N SER A 104 -39.23 -5.06 -23.06
CA SER A 104 -39.13 -4.83 -24.51
C SER A 104 -37.66 -4.64 -24.92
N PHE A 105 -36.92 -3.79 -24.20
CA PHE A 105 -35.50 -3.55 -24.46
C PHE A 105 -34.63 -4.82 -24.31
N HIS A 106 -34.85 -5.62 -23.26
CA HIS A 106 -34.07 -6.85 -23.04
C HIS A 106 -34.39 -7.95 -24.06
N LYS A 107 -35.66 -8.06 -24.49
CA LYS A 107 -36.08 -8.99 -25.56
C LYS A 107 -35.53 -8.57 -26.92
N SER A 108 -35.64 -7.30 -27.28
CA SER A 108 -35.04 -6.72 -28.49
C SER A 108 -33.52 -6.92 -28.54
N TRP A 109 -32.83 -6.74 -27.42
CA TRP A 109 -31.39 -6.96 -27.32
C TRP A 109 -30.99 -8.44 -27.48
N LEU A 110 -31.71 -9.37 -26.84
CA LEU A 110 -31.47 -10.82 -27.03
C LEU A 110 -31.63 -11.25 -28.49
N ASN A 111 -32.59 -10.66 -29.20
CA ASN A 111 -32.85 -10.92 -30.61
C ASN A 111 -31.83 -10.26 -31.53
N SER A 112 -31.16 -9.18 -31.09
CA SER A 112 -30.12 -8.49 -31.87
C SER A 112 -28.75 -9.20 -31.89
N ILE A 113 -28.55 -10.25 -31.09
CA ILE A 113 -27.31 -11.03 -31.05
C ILE A 113 -27.44 -12.17 -32.07
N GLN A 114 -27.03 -11.93 -33.32
CA GLN A 114 -27.07 -12.93 -34.40
C GLN A 114 -26.19 -14.16 -34.09
N PRO A 115 -26.60 -15.39 -34.46
CA PRO A 115 -25.84 -16.63 -34.22
C PRO A 115 -24.42 -16.66 -34.80
N SER A 116 -24.13 -15.87 -35.85
CA SER A 116 -22.95 -15.97 -36.71
C SER A 116 -21.74 -15.09 -36.33
N GLU A 117 -21.86 -14.17 -35.38
CA GLU A 117 -20.73 -13.31 -35.00
C GLU A 117 -19.79 -14.03 -34.00
N LYS A 118 -18.57 -14.35 -34.45
CA LYS A 118 -17.48 -14.94 -33.63
C LYS A 118 -17.04 -14.06 -32.44
N TYR A 119 -17.46 -12.80 -32.40
CA TYR A 119 -17.08 -11.81 -31.39
C TYR A 119 -18.32 -11.05 -30.91
N VAL A 120 -18.56 -11.03 -29.61
CA VAL A 120 -19.58 -10.16 -29.00
C VAL A 120 -18.95 -8.80 -28.70
N ASP A 121 -19.61 -7.72 -29.12
CA ASP A 121 -19.24 -6.37 -28.71
C ASP A 121 -19.41 -6.20 -27.18
N VAL A 122 -18.33 -6.46 -26.45
CA VAL A 122 -18.20 -6.32 -24.99
C VAL A 122 -18.68 -4.93 -24.53
N SER A 123 -18.60 -3.91 -25.39
CA SER A 123 -19.13 -2.56 -25.14
C SER A 123 -20.64 -2.53 -24.92
N LYS A 124 -21.40 -3.18 -25.80
CA LYS A 124 -22.86 -3.29 -25.69
C LYS A 124 -23.26 -4.09 -24.44
N MET A 125 -22.57 -5.20 -24.18
CA MET A 125 -22.87 -6.06 -23.03
C MET A 125 -22.61 -5.36 -21.69
N MET A 126 -21.52 -4.60 -21.60
CA MET A 126 -21.18 -3.86 -20.39
C MET A 126 -22.02 -2.59 -20.20
N LYS A 127 -22.50 -1.94 -21.28
CA LYS A 127 -23.55 -0.90 -21.20
C LYS A 127 -24.82 -1.43 -20.53
N VAL A 128 -25.21 -2.67 -20.83
CA VAL A 128 -26.40 -3.32 -20.23
C VAL A 128 -26.17 -3.71 -18.77
N TYR A 129 -25.00 -4.29 -18.43
CA TYR A 129 -24.62 -4.55 -17.04
C TYR A 129 -24.61 -3.28 -16.19
N TYR A 130 -24.11 -2.18 -16.76
CA TYR A 130 -24.10 -0.86 -16.14
C TYR A 130 -25.52 -0.33 -15.89
N LYS A 131 -26.42 -0.37 -16.89
CA LYS A 131 -27.85 -0.02 -16.70
C LYS A 131 -28.50 -0.84 -15.57
N SER A 132 -28.19 -2.13 -15.48
CA SER A 132 -28.68 -3.01 -14.40
C SER A 132 -28.12 -2.66 -13.02
N MET A 133 -26.86 -2.20 -12.94
CA MET A 133 -26.23 -1.78 -11.68
C MET A 133 -26.81 -0.45 -11.18
N VAL A 134 -27.00 0.52 -12.09
CA VAL A 134 -27.71 1.77 -11.80
C VAL A 134 -29.14 1.46 -11.34
N ALA A 135 -29.87 0.58 -12.02
CA ALA A 135 -31.22 0.15 -11.63
C ALA A 135 -31.27 -0.57 -10.26
N LYS A 136 -30.18 -1.20 -9.81
CA LYS A 136 -30.07 -1.77 -8.46
C LYS A 136 -29.82 -0.71 -7.39
N VAL A 137 -29.12 0.38 -7.73
CA VAL A 137 -28.86 1.51 -6.85
C VAL A 137 -30.10 2.38 -6.72
N LYS A 138 -30.83 2.58 -7.82
CA LYS A 138 -32.18 3.18 -7.84
C LYS A 138 -33.17 2.49 -6.89
N ARG A 139 -32.90 1.25 -6.48
CA ARG A 139 -33.72 0.49 -5.49
C ARG A 139 -33.21 0.57 -4.06
N ILE A 140 -32.03 1.15 -3.83
CA ILE A 140 -31.37 1.22 -2.50
C ILE A 140 -31.33 2.67 -2.01
N ILE A 141 -31.24 3.65 -2.92
CA ILE A 141 -31.28 5.08 -2.66
C ILE A 141 -32.23 5.68 -3.71
N ASP A 142 -33.24 6.41 -3.27
CA ASP A 142 -34.19 7.11 -4.13
C ASP A 142 -33.45 8.25 -4.87
N ILE A 143 -33.60 8.31 -6.20
CA ILE A 143 -32.94 9.35 -7.03
C ILE A 143 -33.42 10.74 -6.64
N ASN A 144 -34.71 10.87 -6.34
CA ASN A 144 -35.30 12.13 -5.94
C ASN A 144 -34.66 12.65 -4.65
N GLN A 145 -34.26 11.75 -3.75
CA GLN A 145 -33.50 12.12 -2.54
C GLN A 145 -32.08 12.59 -2.84
N ILE A 146 -31.41 12.03 -3.87
CA ILE A 146 -30.06 12.46 -4.25
C ILE A 146 -30.12 13.85 -4.90
N GLU A 147 -31.09 14.08 -5.77
CA GLU A 147 -31.34 15.35 -6.45
C GLU A 147 -31.70 16.45 -5.43
N ASP A 148 -32.69 16.21 -4.58
CA ASP A 148 -33.08 17.14 -3.50
C ASP A 148 -31.90 17.45 -2.55
N MET A 149 -31.13 16.42 -2.16
CA MET A 149 -29.93 16.64 -1.33
C MET A 149 -28.86 17.45 -2.05
N PHE A 150 -28.66 17.23 -3.36
CA PHE A 150 -27.70 17.98 -4.15
C PHE A 150 -28.13 19.44 -4.32
N GLU A 151 -29.40 19.71 -4.58
CA GLU A 151 -29.94 21.07 -4.67
C GLU A 151 -29.84 21.81 -3.33
N LYS A 152 -30.25 21.18 -2.22
CA LYS A 152 -30.06 21.73 -0.87
C LYS A 152 -28.59 22.01 -0.56
N SER A 153 -27.69 21.17 -1.05
CA SER A 153 -26.25 21.36 -0.90
C SER A 153 -25.73 22.51 -1.74
N CYS A 154 -26.26 22.73 -2.95
CA CYS A 154 -25.93 23.89 -3.80
C CYS A 154 -26.40 25.20 -3.15
N ILE A 155 -27.63 25.23 -2.61
CA ILE A 155 -28.14 26.38 -1.85
C ILE A 155 -27.23 26.67 -0.67
N LYS A 156 -26.79 25.62 0.05
CA LYS A 156 -25.86 25.75 1.17
C LYS A 156 -24.47 26.26 0.77
N SER A 157 -23.92 25.81 -0.37
CA SER A 157 -22.58 26.21 -0.82
C SER A 157 -22.54 27.58 -1.49
N SER A 158 -23.68 28.14 -1.91
CA SER A 158 -23.77 29.48 -2.51
C SER A 158 -23.15 30.58 -1.64
N LYS A 159 -23.30 30.48 -0.32
CA LYS A 159 -22.78 31.43 0.68
C LYS A 159 -21.33 31.19 1.06
N SER A 160 -20.88 29.93 1.15
CA SER A 160 -19.49 29.57 1.51
C SER A 160 -19.16 28.11 1.16
N PHE A 161 -17.87 27.79 1.02
CA PHE A 161 -17.41 26.42 0.77
C PHE A 161 -17.79 25.46 1.91
N ILE A 162 -18.33 24.29 1.55
CA ILE A 162 -18.78 23.31 2.53
C ILE A 162 -17.60 22.47 3.04
N THR A 163 -17.54 22.26 4.36
CA THR A 163 -16.55 21.36 4.95
C THR A 163 -16.80 19.92 4.55
N LEU A 164 -15.84 19.34 3.83
CA LEU A 164 -15.88 17.94 3.40
C LEU A 164 -15.20 17.01 4.43
N PRO A 165 -15.71 15.79 4.64
CA PRO A 165 -15.02 14.81 5.47
C PRO A 165 -13.69 14.38 4.84
N LYS A 166 -12.69 14.18 5.69
CA LYS A 166 -11.27 14.06 5.30
C LYS A 166 -10.92 12.91 4.33
N LYS A 167 -11.78 11.91 4.12
CA LYS A 167 -11.58 10.84 3.12
C LYS A 167 -12.86 10.06 2.86
N LEU A 168 -13.29 10.01 1.60
CA LEU A 168 -14.41 9.18 1.14
C LEU A 168 -13.89 7.84 0.60
N ILE A 169 -14.61 6.76 0.88
CA ILE A 169 -14.26 5.43 0.36
C ILE A 169 -14.97 5.25 -0.97
N ILE A 170 -14.22 5.21 -2.06
CA ILE A 170 -14.71 4.78 -3.37
C ILE A 170 -14.61 3.25 -3.41
N ASN A 171 -15.76 2.59 -3.48
CA ASN A 171 -15.87 1.14 -3.65
C ASN A 171 -17.13 0.82 -4.45
N LYS A 172 -17.36 -0.45 -4.79
CA LYS A 172 -18.53 -0.86 -5.59
C LYS A 172 -19.90 -0.46 -5.04
N TYR A 173 -20.02 -0.18 -3.74
CA TYR A 173 -21.27 0.27 -3.12
C TYR A 173 -21.45 1.78 -3.17
N THR A 174 -20.36 2.55 -3.30
CA THR A 174 -20.40 4.02 -3.34
C THR A 174 -20.26 4.55 -4.76
N ALA A 175 -19.61 3.83 -5.69
CA ALA A 175 -19.40 4.25 -7.08
C ALA A 175 -20.69 4.71 -7.81
N PRO A 176 -21.85 4.07 -7.65
CA PRO A 176 -23.09 4.55 -8.26
C PRO A 176 -23.54 5.94 -7.78
N VAL A 177 -23.33 6.26 -6.50
CA VAL A 177 -23.62 7.59 -5.94
C VAL A 177 -22.73 8.64 -6.59
N TRP A 178 -21.44 8.34 -6.76
CA TRP A 178 -20.51 9.24 -7.45
C TRP A 178 -20.96 9.51 -8.90
N MET A 179 -21.41 8.49 -9.62
CA MET A 179 -21.83 8.64 -11.01
C MET A 179 -23.13 9.41 -11.19
N LEU A 180 -24.12 9.19 -10.32
CA LEU A 180 -25.37 9.95 -10.36
C LEU A 180 -25.11 11.43 -10.07
N VAL A 181 -24.30 11.72 -9.04
CA VAL A 181 -23.91 13.10 -8.73
C VAL A 181 -23.08 13.72 -9.86
N ASP A 182 -22.18 12.97 -10.51
CA ASP A 182 -21.41 13.45 -11.68
C ASP A 182 -22.31 13.82 -12.86
N ASN A 183 -23.39 13.06 -13.11
CA ASN A 183 -24.35 13.39 -14.17
C ASN A 183 -25.13 14.68 -13.85
N LEU A 184 -25.59 14.85 -12.61
CA LEU A 184 -26.26 16.10 -12.19
C LEU A 184 -25.31 17.29 -12.31
N LEU A 185 -24.05 17.08 -11.93
CA LEU A 185 -22.99 18.07 -12.02
C LEU A 185 -22.65 18.41 -13.47
N GLN A 186 -22.70 17.44 -14.38
CA GLN A 186 -22.49 17.66 -15.82
C GLN A 186 -23.50 18.65 -16.38
N THR A 187 -24.78 18.50 -16.06
CA THR A 187 -25.82 19.43 -16.52
C THR A 187 -25.60 20.84 -15.96
N LYS A 188 -25.29 20.94 -14.67
CA LYS A 188 -25.02 22.22 -14.00
C LYS A 188 -23.78 22.95 -14.54
N LEU A 189 -22.65 22.26 -14.68
CA LEU A 189 -21.38 22.87 -15.12
C LEU A 189 -21.37 23.29 -16.60
N GLN A 190 -22.38 22.92 -17.39
CA GLN A 190 -22.53 23.37 -18.78
C GLN A 190 -23.34 24.67 -18.90
N GLN A 191 -24.06 25.08 -17.85
CA GLN A 191 -24.79 26.35 -17.84
C GLN A 191 -23.79 27.53 -17.79
N GLU A 192 -24.06 28.61 -18.52
CA GLU A 192 -23.16 29.77 -18.65
C GLU A 192 -22.73 30.36 -17.30
N GLU A 193 -23.65 30.35 -16.31
CA GLU A 193 -23.40 30.82 -14.94
C GLU A 193 -22.21 30.11 -14.24
N TYR A 194 -21.90 28.85 -14.62
CA TYR A 194 -20.88 28.01 -13.97
C TYR A 194 -19.74 27.61 -14.92
N LYS A 195 -20.03 27.45 -16.22
CA LYS A 195 -19.10 26.94 -17.22
C LYS A 195 -17.80 27.74 -17.27
N ASP A 196 -17.92 29.06 -17.26
CA ASP A 196 -16.81 30.00 -17.39
C ASP A 196 -16.54 30.80 -16.11
N ASN A 197 -17.23 30.47 -15.01
CA ASN A 197 -17.08 31.14 -13.72
C ASN A 197 -16.36 30.24 -12.70
N TYR A 198 -15.13 30.61 -12.36
CA TYR A 198 -14.27 29.88 -11.43
C TYR A 198 -14.93 29.63 -10.06
N GLU A 199 -15.49 30.67 -9.43
CA GLU A 199 -16.01 30.58 -8.06
C GLU A 199 -17.30 29.75 -8.02
N ASN A 200 -18.24 30.04 -8.91
CA ASN A 200 -19.51 29.32 -9.00
C ASN A 200 -19.29 27.84 -9.34
N GLY A 201 -18.37 27.54 -10.26
CA GLY A 201 -17.98 26.17 -10.58
C GLY A 201 -17.47 25.42 -9.35
N LEU A 202 -16.52 25.99 -8.60
CA LEU A 202 -15.99 25.36 -7.39
C LEU A 202 -17.03 25.18 -6.27
N LYS A 203 -17.93 26.15 -6.05
CA LYS A 203 -19.02 26.02 -5.06
C LYS A 203 -19.97 24.88 -5.40
N THR A 204 -20.29 24.68 -6.68
CA THR A 204 -21.14 23.57 -7.15
C THR A 204 -20.41 22.24 -7.02
N ILE A 205 -19.11 22.18 -7.30
CA ILE A 205 -18.27 21.00 -7.07
C ILE A 205 -18.22 20.65 -5.57
N SER A 206 -18.13 21.65 -4.70
CA SER A 206 -18.17 21.48 -3.23
C SER A 206 -19.50 20.86 -2.77
N ALA A 207 -20.62 21.33 -3.31
CA ALA A 207 -21.94 20.73 -3.07
C ALA A 207 -22.00 19.26 -3.50
N ALA A 208 -21.50 18.93 -4.69
CA ALA A 208 -21.47 17.56 -5.21
C ALA A 208 -20.68 16.63 -4.27
N MET A 209 -19.48 17.06 -3.88
CA MET A 209 -18.64 16.30 -2.95
C MET A 209 -19.28 16.14 -1.57
N TYR A 210 -20.00 17.15 -1.09
CA TYR A 210 -20.74 17.06 0.17
C TYR A 210 -21.89 16.06 0.08
N THR A 211 -22.69 16.08 -0.99
CA THR A 211 -23.77 15.11 -1.24
C THR A 211 -23.23 13.68 -1.24
N ILE A 212 -22.16 13.42 -2.01
CA ILE A 212 -21.48 12.13 -2.02
C ILE A 212 -21.06 11.74 -0.60
N SER A 213 -20.58 12.68 0.19
CA SER A 213 -20.13 12.39 1.55
C SER A 213 -21.22 11.93 2.49
N GLN A 214 -22.38 12.60 2.46
CA GLN A 214 -23.50 12.26 3.32
C GLN A 214 -24.05 10.88 2.98
N LEU A 215 -24.15 10.57 1.69
CA LEU A 215 -24.70 9.31 1.19
C LEU A 215 -23.77 8.10 1.39
N THR A 216 -22.49 8.30 1.69
CA THR A 216 -21.48 7.22 1.77
C THR A 216 -20.98 6.91 3.19
N THR A 217 -21.44 7.65 4.21
CA THR A 217 -21.00 7.47 5.61
C THR A 217 -21.87 6.41 6.34
N PHE A 218 -21.43 5.15 6.37
CA PHE A 218 -22.22 3.99 6.86
C PHE A 218 -22.48 3.94 8.40
N ASN A 219 -23.72 3.59 8.78
CA ASN A 219 -24.38 3.42 10.10
C ASN A 219 -23.64 2.67 11.25
N SER A 220 -22.50 2.00 11.02
CA SER A 220 -21.90 1.08 12.01
C SER A 220 -21.18 1.76 13.18
N GLU A 221 -20.63 2.97 12.99
CA GLU A 221 -19.96 3.71 14.07
C GLU A 221 -20.95 4.24 15.11
N LYS A 222 -22.18 4.56 14.67
CA LYS A 222 -23.27 5.02 15.55
C LYS A 222 -23.72 3.90 16.50
N THR A 223 -23.76 2.65 16.03
CA THR A 223 -24.20 1.49 16.81
C THR A 223 -23.23 1.11 17.94
N THR A 224 -21.92 1.08 17.68
CA THR A 224 -20.94 0.75 18.74
C THR A 224 -20.88 1.84 19.83
N ARG A 225 -20.91 3.12 19.45
CA ARG A 225 -20.93 4.23 20.42
C ARG A 225 -22.12 4.12 21.36
N ASN A 226 -23.30 3.79 20.84
CA ASN A 226 -24.50 3.58 21.65
C ASN A 226 -24.37 2.38 22.59
N LYS A 227 -23.74 1.28 22.14
CA LYS A 227 -23.47 0.11 23.00
C LYS A 227 -22.52 0.44 24.15
N ILE A 228 -21.46 1.21 23.89
CA ILE A 228 -20.52 1.69 24.91
C ILE A 228 -21.24 2.56 25.94
N LYS A 229 -22.04 3.54 25.48
CA LYS A 229 -22.85 4.39 26.37
C LYS A 229 -23.79 3.57 27.25
N LYS A 230 -24.48 2.57 26.68
CA LYS A 230 -25.38 1.67 27.42
C LYS A 230 -24.65 0.88 28.51
N LEU A 231 -23.49 0.29 28.19
CA LEU A 231 -22.69 -0.46 29.17
C LEU A 231 -22.18 0.43 30.31
N LYS A 232 -21.66 1.64 30.00
CA LYS A 232 -21.24 2.61 31.02
C LYS A 232 -22.38 2.96 31.97
N LYS A 233 -23.57 3.23 31.43
CA LYS A 233 -24.78 3.48 32.24
C LYS A 233 -25.15 2.28 33.13
N MET A 234 -25.07 1.06 32.62
CA MET A 234 -25.36 -0.16 33.40
C MET A 234 -24.36 -0.39 34.54
N ILE A 235 -23.08 -0.06 34.35
CA ILE A 235 -22.04 -0.17 35.37
C ILE A 235 -22.29 0.85 36.49
N VAL A 236 -22.52 2.12 36.14
CA VAL A 236 -22.82 3.19 37.11
C VAL A 236 -24.07 2.85 37.94
N ASN A 237 -25.16 2.44 37.27
CA ASN A 237 -26.38 2.03 37.96
C ASN A 237 -26.18 0.81 38.86
N GLY A 238 -25.35 -0.16 38.43
CA GLY A 238 -25.01 -1.33 39.23
C GLY A 238 -24.26 -0.95 40.51
N ARG A 239 -23.26 -0.06 40.41
CA ARG A 239 -22.49 0.43 41.57
C ARG A 239 -23.37 1.14 42.59
N ARG A 240 -24.28 2.03 42.13
CA ARG A 240 -25.27 2.69 43.00
C ARG A 240 -26.15 1.68 43.75
N LYS A 241 -26.60 0.61 43.07
CA LYS A 241 -27.40 -0.46 43.70
C LYS A 241 -26.60 -1.22 44.77
N VAL A 242 -25.31 -1.51 44.52
CA VAL A 242 -24.44 -2.16 45.52
C VAL A 242 -24.23 -1.27 46.73
N GLU A 243 -24.03 0.03 46.53
CA GLU A 243 -23.84 1.01 47.59
C GLU A 243 -25.07 1.11 48.52
N ILE A 244 -26.27 1.18 47.95
CA ILE A 244 -27.55 1.16 48.70
C ILE A 244 -27.71 -0.16 49.49
N LEU A 245 -27.33 -1.31 48.92
CA LEU A 245 -27.44 -2.59 49.64
C LEU A 245 -26.39 -2.74 50.74
N LYS A 246 -25.22 -2.09 50.63
CA LYS A 246 -24.16 -2.10 51.64
C LYS A 246 -24.51 -1.31 52.90
N THR A 247 -25.50 -0.40 52.85
CA THR A 247 -25.94 0.35 54.04
C THR A 247 -26.84 -0.46 54.99
N ILE A 248 -27.32 -1.64 54.57
CA ILE A 248 -28.18 -2.51 55.38
C ILE A 248 -27.33 -3.26 56.42
N LYS A 249 -27.36 -2.83 57.68
CA LYS A 249 -26.71 -3.52 58.81
C LYS A 249 -27.67 -4.40 59.63
N THR A 250 -28.92 -3.98 59.85
CA THR A 250 -29.92 -4.72 60.65
C THR A 250 -31.34 -4.64 60.08
N ARG A 251 -31.85 -3.44 59.76
CA ARG A 251 -33.12 -3.23 59.03
C ARG A 251 -32.90 -2.44 57.73
N PRO A 252 -33.54 -2.82 56.61
CA PRO A 252 -33.41 -2.09 55.34
C PRO A 252 -34.18 -0.75 55.38
N SER A 253 -33.58 0.31 54.83
CA SER A 253 -34.31 1.56 54.56
C SER A 253 -35.41 1.34 53.51
N SER A 254 -36.40 2.24 53.43
CA SER A 254 -37.49 2.19 52.43
C SER A 254 -36.97 2.01 50.99
N GLU A 255 -35.92 2.75 50.63
CA GLU A 255 -35.26 2.66 49.31
C GLU A 255 -34.60 1.28 49.10
N ALA A 256 -33.93 0.73 50.12
CA ALA A 256 -33.22 -0.53 50.03
C ALA A 256 -34.17 -1.75 49.99
N ALA A 257 -35.30 -1.69 50.71
CA ALA A 257 -36.36 -2.70 50.68
C ALA A 257 -37.06 -2.75 49.30
N SER A 258 -37.37 -1.58 48.73
CA SER A 258 -37.92 -1.45 47.38
C SER A 258 -36.96 -2.02 46.33
N LEU A 259 -35.66 -1.70 46.43
CA LEU A 259 -34.63 -2.21 45.54
C LEU A 259 -34.47 -3.75 45.62
N LEU A 260 -34.54 -4.33 46.82
CA LEU A 260 -34.49 -5.79 47.02
C LEU A 260 -35.67 -6.48 46.33
N ASN A 261 -36.87 -5.93 46.43
CA ASN A 261 -38.05 -6.45 45.73
C ASN A 261 -37.91 -6.33 44.21
N GLU A 262 -37.41 -5.19 43.70
CA GLU A 262 -37.11 -5.03 42.26
C GLU A 262 -36.12 -6.11 41.77
N LEU A 263 -35.04 -6.36 42.54
CA LEU A 263 -34.02 -7.35 42.17
C LEU A 263 -34.54 -8.79 42.21
N ARG A 264 -35.37 -9.12 43.19
CA ARG A 264 -36.02 -10.43 43.31
C ARG A 264 -36.98 -10.71 42.15
N LEU A 265 -37.75 -9.71 41.72
CA LEU A 265 -38.62 -9.80 40.54
C LEU A 265 -37.81 -9.96 39.25
N LYS A 266 -36.71 -9.21 39.12
CA LYS A 266 -35.87 -9.20 37.92
C LYS A 266 -35.03 -10.48 37.76
N PHE A 267 -34.72 -11.16 38.86
CA PHE A 267 -33.92 -12.39 38.87
C PHE A 267 -34.64 -13.51 39.64
N PRO A 268 -35.71 -14.11 39.04
CA PRO A 268 -36.56 -15.07 39.74
C PRO A 268 -35.82 -16.33 40.21
N LYS A 269 -34.81 -16.81 39.47
CA LYS A 269 -33.93 -17.92 39.88
C LYS A 269 -33.03 -17.59 41.10
N ARG A 270 -33.05 -16.34 41.57
CA ARG A 270 -32.24 -15.84 42.68
C ARG A 270 -33.10 -15.13 43.74
N LYS A 271 -34.42 -15.37 43.74
CA LYS A 271 -35.37 -14.72 44.66
C LYS A 271 -35.00 -14.90 46.13
N ASN A 272 -34.38 -16.03 46.47
CA ASN A 272 -34.00 -16.42 47.83
C ASN A 272 -32.59 -15.96 48.26
N TYR A 273 -31.86 -15.22 47.42
CA TYR A 273 -30.53 -14.75 47.80
C TYR A 273 -30.61 -13.81 49.01
N LYS A 274 -29.68 -13.99 49.96
CA LYS A 274 -29.42 -13.04 51.05
C LYS A 274 -28.82 -11.75 50.49
N VAL A 275 -28.88 -10.65 51.24
CA VAL A 275 -28.35 -9.33 50.82
C VAL A 275 -26.88 -9.44 50.40
N LYS A 276 -26.06 -10.16 51.16
CA LYS A 276 -24.64 -10.40 50.85
C LYS A 276 -24.42 -11.15 49.53
N GLU A 277 -25.25 -12.14 49.22
CA GLU A 277 -25.20 -12.91 47.97
C GLU A 277 -25.67 -12.06 46.77
N PHE A 278 -26.66 -11.18 46.97
CA PHE A 278 -27.06 -10.20 45.96
C PHE A 278 -25.96 -9.17 45.68
N ILE A 279 -25.25 -8.69 46.71
CA ILE A 279 -24.09 -7.81 46.55
C ILE A 279 -23.01 -8.52 45.72
N GLN A 280 -22.62 -9.74 46.09
CA GLN A 280 -21.62 -10.52 45.34
C GLN A 280 -22.03 -10.77 43.89
N PHE A 281 -23.30 -11.11 43.65
CA PHE A 281 -23.84 -11.28 42.31
C PHE A 281 -23.80 -9.98 41.49
N LEU A 282 -24.17 -8.84 42.07
CA LEU A 282 -24.12 -7.55 41.40
C LEU A 282 -22.68 -7.11 41.12
N GLU A 283 -21.77 -7.30 42.06
CA GLU A 283 -20.33 -7.04 41.89
C GLU A 283 -19.73 -7.91 40.78
N TRP A 284 -20.06 -9.20 40.74
CA TRP A 284 -19.68 -10.09 39.63
C TRP A 284 -20.24 -9.61 38.29
N ASN A 285 -21.51 -9.19 38.26
CA ASN A 285 -22.18 -8.69 37.06
C ASN A 285 -21.58 -7.35 36.58
N ILE A 286 -21.20 -6.46 37.51
CA ILE A 286 -20.46 -5.23 37.22
C ILE A 286 -19.10 -5.57 36.61
N ARG A 287 -18.32 -6.44 37.27
CA ARG A 287 -17.01 -6.88 36.79
C ARG A 287 -17.09 -7.53 35.40
N SER A 288 -18.10 -8.34 35.16
CA SER A 288 -18.38 -8.94 33.85
C SER A 288 -18.62 -7.86 32.77
N LYS A 289 -19.44 -6.85 33.07
CA LYS A 289 -19.70 -5.72 32.15
C LYS A 289 -18.48 -4.83 31.95
N GLU A 290 -17.66 -4.61 32.97
CA GLU A 290 -16.40 -3.86 32.87
C GLU A 290 -15.41 -4.57 31.95
N LEU A 291 -15.30 -5.90 32.07
CA LEU A 291 -14.51 -6.72 31.15
C LEU A 291 -15.05 -6.65 29.71
N ASP A 292 -16.36 -6.67 29.52
CA ASP A 292 -16.99 -6.49 28.20
C ASP A 292 -16.76 -5.08 27.62
N LEU A 293 -16.86 -4.04 28.46
CA LEU A 293 -16.58 -2.66 28.07
C LEU A 293 -15.12 -2.50 27.65
N ALA A 294 -14.18 -2.96 28.47
CA ALA A 294 -12.75 -2.94 28.17
C ALA A 294 -12.44 -3.71 26.88
N ARG A 295 -13.10 -4.87 26.67
CA ARG A 295 -12.97 -5.65 25.43
C ARG A 295 -13.48 -4.88 24.20
N ILE A 296 -14.64 -4.22 24.30
CA ILE A 296 -15.23 -3.44 23.20
C ILE A 296 -14.37 -2.21 22.91
N GLU A 297 -13.95 -1.45 23.92
CA GLU A 297 -13.09 -0.27 23.75
C GLU A 297 -11.73 -0.66 23.14
N LYS A 298 -11.12 -1.76 23.60
CA LYS A 298 -9.91 -2.31 22.99
C LYS A 298 -10.14 -2.71 21.53
N ASN A 299 -11.26 -3.38 21.22
CA ASN A 299 -11.59 -3.75 19.84
C ASN A 299 -11.88 -2.55 18.94
N GLU A 300 -12.51 -1.50 19.44
CA GLU A 300 -12.73 -0.25 18.70
C GLU A 300 -11.41 0.48 18.47
N LYS A 301 -10.51 0.56 19.47
CA LYS A 301 -9.15 1.11 19.28
C LYS A 301 -8.39 0.33 18.20
N ARG A 302 -8.42 -1.02 18.25
CA ARG A 302 -7.84 -1.89 17.20
C ARG A 302 -8.49 -1.65 15.84
N LYS A 303 -9.81 -1.53 15.78
CA LYS A 303 -10.56 -1.27 14.55
C LYS A 303 -10.19 0.09 13.96
N LEU A 304 -10.13 1.14 14.77
CA LEU A 304 -9.70 2.47 14.35
C LEU A 304 -8.26 2.45 13.85
N LEU A 305 -7.36 1.76 14.56
CA LEU A 305 -5.97 1.61 14.15
C LEU A 305 -5.87 0.87 12.80
N ARG A 306 -6.60 -0.24 12.63
CA ARG A 306 -6.66 -1.00 11.36
C ARG A 306 -7.28 -0.20 10.23
N LEU A 307 -8.35 0.56 10.50
CA LEU A 307 -8.98 1.43 9.51
C LEU A 307 -8.05 2.57 9.11
N ALA A 308 -7.36 3.17 10.07
CA ALA A 308 -6.38 4.21 9.80
C ALA A 308 -5.18 3.67 9.01
N TYR A 309 -4.71 2.48 9.35
CA TYR A 309 -3.65 1.78 8.62
C TYR A 309 -4.07 1.44 7.19
N ALA A 310 -5.24 0.82 7.01
CA ALA A 310 -5.82 0.54 5.69
C ALA A 310 -6.04 1.81 4.87
N LYS A 311 -6.27 2.96 5.53
CA LYS A 311 -6.39 4.26 4.87
C LYS A 311 -5.03 4.83 4.47
N THR A 312 -4.03 4.77 5.36
CA THR A 312 -2.68 5.28 5.15
C THR A 312 -1.69 4.44 5.98
N PRO A 313 -0.89 3.56 5.36
CA PRO A 313 0.07 2.73 6.08
C PRO A 313 1.28 3.58 6.49
N SER A 314 1.15 4.30 7.62
CA SER A 314 2.18 5.21 8.14
C SER A 314 2.42 4.99 9.62
N ILE A 315 3.69 4.73 9.99
CA ILE A 315 4.12 4.64 11.39
C ILE A 315 3.77 5.92 12.16
N LYS A 316 3.87 7.11 11.54
CA LYS A 316 3.51 8.38 12.21
C LYS A 316 2.03 8.42 12.61
N LEU A 317 1.14 7.94 11.74
CA LEU A 317 -0.29 7.87 12.01
C LEU A 317 -0.59 6.83 13.09
N ILE A 318 0.12 5.70 13.06
CA ILE A 318 0.03 4.65 14.06
C ILE A 318 0.44 5.16 15.44
N ARG A 319 1.59 5.84 15.56
CA ARG A 319 2.05 6.45 16.83
C ARG A 319 1.00 7.41 17.40
N LYS A 320 0.41 8.25 16.55
CA LYS A 320 -0.67 9.17 16.94
C LYS A 320 -1.91 8.45 17.48
N LEU A 321 -2.27 7.30 16.90
CA LEU A 321 -3.50 6.56 17.22
C LEU A 321 -3.32 5.49 18.30
N SER A 322 -2.12 4.97 18.50
CA SER A 322 -1.79 4.02 19.56
C SER A 322 -1.86 4.66 20.95
N GLY A 323 -1.86 6.00 21.02
CA GLY A 323 -1.82 6.74 22.28
C GLY A 323 -0.41 6.78 22.88
N ILE A 324 0.59 6.24 22.18
CA ILE A 324 2.01 6.51 22.42
C ILE A 324 2.24 7.94 21.94
N ARG A 325 1.78 8.92 22.73
CA ARG A 325 2.27 10.28 22.58
C ARG A 325 3.78 10.18 22.82
N SER A 326 4.58 10.61 21.87
CA SER A 326 5.92 11.09 22.23
C SER A 326 5.72 12.09 23.36
N ASN A 327 6.29 11.81 24.52
CA ASN A 327 6.37 12.77 25.61
C ASN A 327 6.72 14.12 25.00
N SER A 328 5.77 15.05 25.06
CA SER A 328 6.01 16.43 24.70
C SER A 328 5.01 17.29 25.45
N ASN A 329 5.31 17.48 26.74
CA ASN A 329 5.32 18.81 27.33
C ASN A 329 6.46 19.64 26.69
N VAL A 330 6.56 19.62 25.35
CA VAL A 330 7.47 20.48 24.61
C VAL A 330 6.65 21.72 24.33
N THR A 331 7.03 22.84 24.94
CA THR A 331 6.56 24.15 24.54
C THR A 331 6.94 24.36 23.08
N GLU A 332 5.94 24.36 22.21
CA GLU A 332 6.11 24.70 20.79
C GLU A 332 6.12 26.22 20.64
N VAL A 333 6.72 26.71 19.55
CA VAL A 333 6.71 28.13 19.17
C VAL A 333 5.32 28.74 19.25
N GLN A 334 5.21 29.94 19.81
CA GLN A 334 3.94 30.68 19.85
C GLN A 334 3.56 31.18 18.46
N LEU A 335 2.26 31.20 18.14
CA LEU A 335 1.77 31.65 16.82
C LEU A 335 2.19 33.09 16.53
N SER A 336 2.17 33.98 17.52
CA SER A 336 2.60 35.38 17.39
C SER A 336 4.07 35.50 16.98
N THR A 337 4.96 34.76 17.66
CA THR A 337 6.40 34.71 17.34
C THR A 337 6.64 34.14 15.94
N ALA A 338 5.93 33.07 15.59
CA ALA A 338 6.01 32.48 14.25
C ALA A 338 5.54 33.46 13.17
N VAL A 339 4.41 34.16 13.38
CA VAL A 339 3.90 35.16 12.43
C VAL A 339 4.94 36.25 12.19
N LYS A 340 5.50 36.86 13.24
CA LYS A 340 6.54 37.90 13.10
C LYS A 340 7.75 37.40 12.29
N TYR A 341 8.22 36.18 12.59
CA TYR A 341 9.35 35.59 11.89
C TYR A 341 9.07 35.37 10.38
N TYR A 342 7.95 34.74 10.04
CA TYR A 342 7.62 34.42 8.65
C TYR A 342 7.14 35.65 7.86
N GLU A 343 6.51 36.65 8.50
CA GLU A 343 6.22 37.95 7.86
C GLU A 343 7.52 38.64 7.43
N ASN A 344 8.54 38.65 8.29
CA ASN A 344 9.86 39.18 7.94
C ASN A 344 10.56 38.34 6.87
N LEU A 345 10.43 37.00 6.92
CA LEU A 345 11.05 36.10 5.95
C LEU A 345 10.50 36.30 4.53
N PHE A 346 9.18 36.49 4.41
CA PHE A 346 8.47 36.64 3.14
C PHE A 346 8.36 38.08 2.63
N LYS A 347 8.84 39.06 3.41
CA LYS A 347 8.93 40.45 2.96
C LYS A 347 9.88 40.54 1.76
N GLU A 348 9.63 41.53 0.90
CA GLU A 348 10.50 41.84 -0.23
C GLU A 348 11.93 42.11 0.24
N LYS A 349 12.90 41.45 -0.42
CA LYS A 349 14.33 41.60 -0.15
C LYS A 349 14.99 42.20 -1.38
N LYS A 350 15.64 43.35 -1.23
CA LYS A 350 16.49 43.90 -2.28
C LYS A 350 17.75 43.06 -2.40
N VAL A 351 18.12 42.73 -3.63
CA VAL A 351 19.35 42.01 -3.94
C VAL A 351 20.44 43.03 -4.21
N SER A 352 21.60 42.90 -3.57
CA SER A 352 22.79 43.68 -3.90
C SER A 352 23.44 43.17 -5.19
N ASP A 353 23.79 44.09 -6.11
CA ASP A 353 24.55 43.84 -7.34
C ASP A 353 24.09 42.63 -8.20
N ILE A 354 22.88 42.71 -8.75
CA ILE A 354 22.29 41.68 -9.63
C ILE A 354 22.87 41.66 -11.07
N SER A 355 23.97 42.40 -11.32
CA SER A 355 24.49 42.66 -12.67
C SER A 355 24.91 41.38 -13.41
N ASP A 356 25.71 40.51 -12.78
CA ASP A 356 26.16 39.25 -13.39
C ASP A 356 25.00 38.29 -13.67
N PHE A 357 24.02 38.22 -12.77
CA PHE A 357 22.83 37.39 -12.96
C PHE A 357 21.97 37.89 -14.13
N LYS A 358 21.84 39.21 -14.31
CA LYS A 358 21.19 39.80 -15.49
C LYS A 358 21.93 39.44 -16.77
N ASN A 359 23.26 39.51 -16.77
CA ASN A 359 24.09 39.13 -17.93
C ASN A 359 23.91 37.64 -18.28
N TYR A 360 23.85 36.77 -17.27
CA TYR A 360 23.51 35.35 -17.47
C TYR A 360 22.12 35.18 -18.10
N CYS A 361 21.10 35.89 -17.60
CA CYS A 361 19.76 35.84 -18.17
C CYS A 361 19.73 36.34 -19.63
N ASN A 362 20.43 37.42 -19.94
CA ASN A 362 20.55 37.93 -21.31
C ASN A 362 21.21 36.88 -22.23
N THR A 363 22.25 36.20 -21.74
CA THR A 363 22.92 35.11 -22.48
C THR A 363 21.95 33.95 -22.80
N ILE A 364 21.02 33.62 -21.90
CA ILE A 364 19.98 32.63 -22.19
C ILE A 364 19.04 33.17 -23.27
N LYS A 365 18.57 34.42 -23.11
CA LYS A 365 17.65 35.06 -24.05
C LYS A 365 18.22 35.12 -25.47
N ASP A 366 19.52 35.39 -25.61
CA ASP A 366 20.20 35.47 -26.91
C ASP A 366 20.42 34.08 -27.53
N LYS A 367 20.58 33.03 -26.70
CA LYS A 367 20.80 31.65 -27.15
C LYS A 367 19.53 30.94 -27.62
N PHE A 368 18.36 31.32 -27.11
CA PHE A 368 17.12 30.61 -27.38
C PHE A 368 16.05 31.55 -27.91
N SER A 369 15.50 31.21 -29.08
CA SER A 369 14.37 31.92 -29.67
C SER A 369 13.10 31.79 -28.81
N GLN A 370 12.21 32.77 -28.95
CA GLN A 370 10.88 32.70 -28.35
C GLN A 370 10.07 31.55 -28.99
N VAL A 371 9.25 30.90 -28.17
CA VAL A 371 8.49 29.71 -28.57
C VAL A 371 7.00 30.00 -28.42
N ASP A 372 6.21 29.57 -29.40
CA ASP A 372 4.76 29.65 -29.35
C ASP A 372 4.14 28.49 -28.57
N ILE A 373 2.94 28.70 -28.03
CA ILE A 373 2.24 27.67 -27.28
C ILE A 373 1.52 26.71 -28.23
N ASP A 374 1.87 25.43 -28.15
CA ASP A 374 1.08 24.36 -28.77
C ASP A 374 -0.14 24.05 -27.88
N LYS A 375 -1.34 24.22 -28.43
CA LYS A 375 -2.60 24.00 -27.71
C LYS A 375 -2.85 22.53 -27.40
N ASP A 376 -2.54 21.63 -28.33
CA ASP A 376 -2.78 20.20 -28.15
C ASP A 376 -1.84 19.63 -27.09
N GLU A 377 -0.56 20.04 -27.14
CA GLU A 377 0.39 19.62 -26.11
C GLU A 377 0.09 20.23 -24.73
N LEU A 378 -0.37 21.49 -24.68
CA LEU A 378 -0.83 22.12 -23.44
C LEU A 378 -2.00 21.31 -22.86
N ARG A 379 -2.97 20.96 -23.70
CA ARG A 379 -4.14 20.19 -23.30
C ARG A 379 -3.76 18.82 -22.76
N GLU A 380 -2.79 18.15 -23.38
CA GLU A 380 -2.23 16.89 -22.89
C GLU A 380 -1.62 17.07 -21.50
N ASP A 381 -0.80 18.10 -21.30
CA ASP A 381 -0.15 18.38 -20.01
C ASP A 381 -1.14 18.64 -18.88
N ILE A 382 -2.23 19.38 -19.17
CA ILE A 382 -3.32 19.62 -18.22
C ILE A 382 -3.95 18.29 -17.80
N LEU A 383 -4.31 17.44 -18.77
CA LEU A 383 -4.92 16.14 -18.49
C LEU A 383 -3.98 15.22 -17.72
N LEU A 384 -2.68 15.23 -18.06
CA LEU A 384 -1.65 14.51 -17.33
C LEU A 384 -1.52 15.02 -15.88
N ALA A 385 -1.52 16.34 -15.66
CA ALA A 385 -1.47 16.93 -14.32
C ALA A 385 -2.64 16.48 -13.44
N ILE A 386 -3.88 16.46 -13.99
CA ILE A 386 -5.07 15.97 -13.28
C ILE A 386 -4.93 14.46 -12.96
N ASN A 387 -4.48 13.67 -13.94
CA ASN A 387 -4.37 12.22 -13.80
C ASN A 387 -3.28 11.78 -12.82
N GLU A 388 -2.18 12.51 -12.74
CA GLU A 388 -1.07 12.22 -11.82
C GLU A 388 -1.33 12.75 -10.41
N ALA A 389 -2.26 13.70 -10.26
CA ALA A 389 -2.63 14.25 -8.97
C ALA A 389 -3.06 13.15 -7.99
N SER A 390 -2.46 13.17 -6.80
CA SER A 390 -2.84 12.25 -5.73
C SER A 390 -4.21 12.66 -5.18
N PRO A 391 -5.24 11.79 -5.24
CA PRO A 391 -6.64 12.17 -5.02
C PRO A 391 -6.93 12.76 -3.63
N TRP A 392 -6.24 12.26 -2.60
CA TRP A 392 -6.52 12.61 -1.21
C TRP A 392 -5.39 13.42 -0.55
N LYS A 393 -4.64 14.20 -1.34
CA LYS A 393 -3.76 15.23 -0.79
C LYS A 393 -4.58 16.25 0.02
N ALA A 394 -3.95 16.90 0.99
CA ALA A 394 -4.61 17.91 1.80
C ALA A 394 -5.20 19.01 0.90
N ALA A 395 -6.47 19.34 1.10
CA ALA A 395 -7.16 20.42 0.41
C ALA A 395 -6.76 21.80 0.97
N GLY A 396 -6.93 22.84 0.16
CA GLY A 396 -6.55 24.21 0.51
C GLY A 396 -7.61 24.94 1.34
N ASN A 397 -7.81 26.22 1.01
CA ASN A 397 -8.84 27.08 1.59
C ASN A 397 -10.25 26.70 1.12
N ASP A 398 -10.39 26.24 -0.13
CA ASP A 398 -11.64 25.80 -0.75
C ASP A 398 -12.20 24.46 -0.21
N LEU A 399 -11.41 23.75 0.59
CA LEU A 399 -11.70 22.43 1.16
C LEU A 399 -11.93 21.31 0.13
N LEU A 400 -11.65 21.56 -1.16
CA LEU A 400 -11.82 20.60 -2.24
C LEU A 400 -10.60 19.69 -2.41
N PRO A 401 -10.76 18.35 -2.38
CA PRO A 401 -9.66 17.43 -2.66
C PRO A 401 -9.46 17.21 -4.17
N CYS A 402 -8.24 16.86 -4.59
CA CYS A 402 -7.92 16.46 -5.97
C CYS A 402 -8.78 15.27 -6.47
N ALA A 403 -9.38 14.50 -5.55
CA ALA A 403 -10.32 13.43 -5.88
C ALA A 403 -11.53 13.91 -6.68
N ALA A 404 -12.04 15.12 -6.43
CA ALA A 404 -13.17 15.68 -7.18
C ALA A 404 -12.78 15.82 -8.66
N PHE A 405 -11.69 16.53 -8.90
CA PHE A 405 -11.07 16.79 -10.20
C PHE A 405 -10.64 15.52 -10.95
N LYS A 406 -10.18 14.51 -10.20
CA LYS A 406 -9.72 13.25 -10.80
C LYS A 406 -10.84 12.27 -11.13
N TYR A 407 -11.87 12.19 -10.30
CA TYR A 407 -12.86 11.09 -10.38
C TYR A 407 -14.22 11.50 -10.93
N LEU A 408 -14.59 12.78 -10.86
CA LEU A 408 -15.82 13.29 -11.45
C LEU A 408 -15.49 13.81 -12.87
N LYS A 409 -16.08 13.19 -13.90
CA LYS A 409 -15.75 13.52 -15.29
C LYS A 409 -16.16 14.94 -15.64
N ALA A 410 -17.31 15.40 -15.13
CA ALA A 410 -17.78 16.76 -15.35
C ALA A 410 -16.76 17.78 -14.81
N VAL A 411 -16.26 17.53 -13.60
CA VAL A 411 -15.26 18.38 -12.95
C VAL A 411 -13.93 18.37 -13.68
N LYS A 412 -13.47 17.18 -14.10
CA LYS A 412 -12.22 17.02 -14.84
C LYS A 412 -12.24 17.83 -16.14
N LEU A 413 -13.33 17.76 -16.90
CA LEU A 413 -13.47 18.49 -18.16
C LEU A 413 -13.55 20.00 -17.91
N TRP A 414 -14.34 20.41 -16.92
CA TRP A 414 -14.46 21.82 -16.52
C TRP A 414 -13.12 22.40 -16.09
N GLU A 415 -12.39 21.71 -15.22
CA GLU A 415 -11.06 22.16 -14.76
C GLU A 415 -10.09 22.27 -15.93
N ALA A 416 -10.06 21.27 -16.81
CA ALA A 416 -9.15 21.31 -17.94
C ALA A 416 -9.43 22.52 -18.84
N ASN A 417 -10.71 22.77 -19.15
CA ASN A 417 -11.12 23.93 -19.95
C ASN A 417 -10.79 25.26 -19.24
N MET A 418 -11.02 25.34 -17.93
CA MET A 418 -10.73 26.54 -17.15
C MET A 418 -9.21 26.82 -17.09
N VAL A 419 -8.37 25.80 -16.87
CA VAL A 419 -6.90 25.95 -16.87
C VAL A 419 -6.39 26.39 -18.25
N GLU A 420 -6.91 25.78 -19.31
CA GLU A 420 -6.60 26.14 -20.69
C GLU A 420 -6.99 27.60 -20.99
N LYS A 421 -8.18 28.03 -20.58
CA LYS A 421 -8.66 29.41 -20.72
C LYS A 421 -7.78 30.41 -19.97
N ILE A 422 -7.41 30.10 -18.72
CA ILE A 422 -6.52 30.94 -17.92
C ILE A 422 -5.18 31.15 -18.62
N ILE A 423 -4.61 30.08 -19.19
CA ILE A 423 -3.30 30.15 -19.85
C ILE A 423 -3.41 30.85 -21.20
N LEU A 424 -4.34 30.44 -22.07
CA LEU A 424 -4.43 30.92 -23.45
C LEU A 424 -5.05 32.32 -23.56
N GLU A 425 -6.07 32.62 -22.75
CA GLU A 425 -6.83 33.88 -22.82
C GLU A 425 -6.44 34.87 -21.71
N GLY A 426 -5.62 34.46 -20.73
CA GLY A 426 -5.17 35.33 -19.65
C GLY A 426 -6.24 35.65 -18.60
N VAL A 427 -7.23 34.76 -18.42
CA VAL A 427 -8.30 34.93 -17.42
C VAL A 427 -7.72 35.05 -16.02
N LYS A 428 -8.03 36.15 -15.33
CA LYS A 428 -7.57 36.39 -13.95
C LYS A 428 -8.38 35.58 -12.95
N LEU A 429 -7.70 34.83 -12.10
CA LEU A 429 -8.30 34.20 -10.93
C LEU A 429 -8.43 35.19 -9.76
N PRO A 430 -9.40 35.00 -8.87
CA PRO A 430 -9.53 35.82 -7.66
C PRO A 430 -8.34 35.58 -6.70
N ASP A 431 -7.95 36.59 -5.93
CA ASP A 431 -6.81 36.56 -5.01
C ASP A 431 -6.76 35.32 -4.10
N TYR A 432 -7.92 34.87 -3.61
CA TYR A 432 -8.01 33.72 -2.69
C TYR A 432 -7.61 32.39 -3.38
N ALA A 433 -7.60 32.32 -4.71
CA ALA A 433 -7.15 31.15 -5.47
C ALA A 433 -5.64 30.91 -5.32
N TYR A 434 -4.89 31.99 -5.09
CA TYR A 434 -3.44 31.98 -4.85
C TYR A 434 -3.09 32.05 -3.35
N GLU A 435 -4.08 32.01 -2.47
CA GLU A 435 -3.89 31.95 -1.01
C GLU A 435 -3.76 30.50 -0.52
N GLY A 436 -2.65 30.18 0.14
CA GLY A 436 -2.38 28.87 0.74
C GLY A 436 -2.57 28.82 2.27
N LYS A 437 -2.58 27.59 2.81
CA LYS A 437 -2.43 27.34 4.26
C LYS A 437 -1.04 26.78 4.54
N THR A 438 -0.21 27.49 5.28
CA THR A 438 1.14 27.04 5.65
C THR A 438 1.13 26.34 7.00
N PHE A 439 1.44 25.05 7.00
CA PHE A 439 1.64 24.28 8.23
C PHE A 439 3.12 24.24 8.61
N LEU A 440 3.42 24.60 9.86
CA LEU A 440 4.77 24.56 10.39
C LEU A 440 5.10 23.16 10.90
N LEU A 441 6.05 22.48 10.24
CA LEU A 441 6.51 21.15 10.63
C LEU A 441 7.86 21.24 11.33
N PHE A 442 7.94 20.85 12.60
CA PHE A 442 9.19 20.83 13.34
C PHE A 442 10.22 19.91 12.66
N LYS A 443 11.43 20.44 12.38
CA LYS A 443 12.53 19.71 11.74
C LYS A 443 13.46 19.10 12.80
N SER A 444 14.08 19.94 13.62
CA SER A 444 15.10 19.61 14.63
C SER A 444 15.51 20.87 15.39
N GLY A 445 16.21 20.75 16.53
CA GLY A 445 16.70 21.90 17.31
C GLY A 445 15.75 22.33 18.42
N ASN A 446 15.74 23.63 18.75
CA ASN A 446 14.84 24.19 19.76
C ASN A 446 13.39 24.29 19.22
N PRO A 447 12.40 23.60 19.81
CA PRO A 447 11.00 23.68 19.39
C PRO A 447 10.33 25.05 19.59
N GLU A 448 10.92 25.96 20.35
CA GLU A 448 10.41 27.32 20.54
C GLU A 448 10.91 28.29 19.45
N ASP A 449 11.97 27.93 18.74
CA ASP A 449 12.54 28.75 17.67
C ASP A 449 11.80 28.50 16.33
N PRO A 450 11.16 29.53 15.72
CA PRO A 450 10.48 29.38 14.42
C PRO A 450 11.42 28.98 13.26
N SER A 451 12.72 29.24 13.38
CA SER A 451 13.72 28.86 12.37
C SER A 451 13.86 27.34 12.24
N CYS A 452 13.63 26.61 13.34
CA CYS A 452 13.67 25.15 13.44
C CYS A 452 12.46 24.44 12.78
N TYR A 453 11.50 25.20 12.24
CA TYR A 453 10.32 24.67 11.55
C TYR A 453 10.45 24.77 10.02
N ARG A 454 9.79 23.86 9.31
CA ARG A 454 9.65 23.88 7.85
C ARG A 454 8.23 24.35 7.48
N PRO A 455 8.07 25.45 6.72
CA PRO A 455 6.76 25.92 6.28
C PRO A 455 6.26 25.09 5.08
N ILE A 456 5.22 24.26 5.24
CA ILE A 456 4.60 23.55 4.11
C ILE A 456 3.28 24.22 3.74
N THR A 457 3.25 24.86 2.58
CA THR A 457 2.07 25.55 2.03
C THR A 457 1.18 24.58 1.26
N VAL A 458 -0.08 24.51 1.67
CA VAL A 458 -1.12 23.71 1.04
C VAL A 458 -2.00 24.63 0.21
N LEU A 459 -1.82 24.56 -1.11
CA LEU A 459 -2.63 25.28 -2.10
C LEU A 459 -4.01 24.64 -2.33
N ASN A 460 -4.92 25.40 -2.92
CA ASN A 460 -6.19 24.87 -3.46
C ASN A 460 -5.90 23.81 -4.54
N SER A 461 -6.80 22.84 -4.67
CA SER A 461 -6.55 21.70 -5.56
C SER A 461 -6.46 22.11 -7.03
N PHE A 462 -7.27 23.07 -7.46
CA PHE A 462 -7.19 23.67 -8.79
C PHE A 462 -5.82 24.32 -9.04
N THR A 463 -5.35 25.16 -8.12
CA THR A 463 -4.06 25.87 -8.25
C THR A 463 -2.88 24.91 -8.30
N LYS A 464 -2.94 23.77 -7.59
CA LYS A 464 -1.94 22.70 -7.69
C LYS A 464 -1.90 22.08 -9.09
N ILE A 465 -3.04 21.93 -9.75
CA ILE A 465 -3.14 21.38 -11.09
C ILE A 465 -2.65 22.39 -12.12
N LEU A 466 -3.00 23.67 -11.97
CA LEU A 466 -2.43 24.77 -12.76
C LEU A 466 -0.89 24.82 -12.64
N SER A 467 -0.36 24.84 -11.42
CA SER A 467 1.09 24.82 -11.19
C SER A 467 1.75 23.55 -11.74
N SER A 468 1.11 22.39 -11.59
CA SER A 468 1.62 21.14 -12.17
C SER A 468 1.62 21.15 -13.70
N THR A 469 0.71 21.88 -14.34
CA THR A 469 0.68 22.07 -15.80
C THR A 469 1.84 22.96 -16.22
N ILE A 470 2.02 24.10 -15.54
CA ILE A 470 3.17 25.00 -15.76
C ILE A 470 4.48 24.22 -15.59
N ASN A 471 4.60 23.38 -14.56
CA ASN A 471 5.81 22.58 -14.35
C ASN A 471 6.14 21.64 -15.53
N LYS A 472 5.14 21.05 -16.18
CA LYS A 472 5.34 20.20 -17.36
C LYS A 472 5.87 21.01 -18.55
N GLN A 473 5.31 22.20 -18.76
CA GLN A 473 5.78 23.14 -19.77
C GLN A 473 7.24 23.57 -19.49
N ILE A 474 7.60 23.85 -18.23
CA ILE A 474 9.00 24.13 -17.85
C ILE A 474 9.91 22.96 -18.20
N HIS A 475 9.53 21.72 -17.88
CA HIS A 475 10.37 20.57 -18.22
C HIS A 475 10.52 20.35 -19.73
N ARG A 476 9.47 20.61 -20.51
CA ARG A 476 9.50 20.51 -21.98
C ARG A 476 10.50 21.49 -22.60
N TYR A 477 10.40 22.77 -22.25
CA TYR A 477 11.20 23.81 -22.90
C TYR A 477 12.54 24.08 -22.22
N CYS A 478 12.59 24.01 -20.88
CA CYS A 478 13.75 24.39 -20.08
C CYS A 478 14.53 23.19 -19.53
N GLY A 479 14.08 21.95 -19.75
CA GLY A 479 14.71 20.76 -19.17
C GLY A 479 16.20 20.60 -19.50
N LYS A 480 16.62 21.05 -20.69
CA LYS A 480 18.03 21.03 -21.14
C LYS A 480 18.91 22.09 -20.47
N LEU A 481 18.32 23.13 -19.87
CA LEU A 481 19.06 24.18 -19.16
C LEU A 481 19.60 23.69 -17.81
N ILE A 482 18.98 22.67 -17.21
CA ILE A 482 19.39 22.13 -15.91
C ILE A 482 20.76 21.46 -16.05
N GLN A 483 21.79 22.08 -15.47
CA GLN A 483 23.18 21.63 -15.58
C GLN A 483 23.37 20.18 -15.15
N ILE A 484 24.35 19.52 -15.76
CA ILE A 484 24.61 18.11 -15.50
C ILE A 484 24.99 17.81 -14.05
N ASN A 485 25.57 18.78 -13.33
CA ASN A 485 25.95 18.69 -11.92
C ASN A 485 24.75 18.68 -10.95
N GLN A 486 23.54 19.00 -11.41
CA GLN A 486 22.31 18.82 -10.63
C GLN A 486 21.80 17.38 -10.71
N MET A 487 21.71 16.72 -9.57
CA MET A 487 21.29 15.32 -9.43
C MET A 487 19.80 15.16 -9.11
N ALA A 488 19.14 16.23 -8.64
CA ALA A 488 17.72 16.23 -8.34
C ALA A 488 16.87 16.75 -9.52
N ASN A 489 15.56 16.50 -9.45
CA ASN A 489 14.57 17.01 -10.40
C ASN A 489 14.80 16.67 -11.88
N LYS A 490 15.52 15.56 -12.15
CA LYS A 490 15.74 15.02 -13.49
C LYS A 490 14.99 13.71 -13.67
N PRO A 491 14.16 13.58 -14.72
CA PRO A 491 13.59 12.30 -15.10
C PRO A 491 14.70 11.27 -15.38
N GLU A 492 14.44 10.00 -15.09
CA GLU A 492 15.36 8.90 -15.43
C GLU A 492 16.76 9.04 -14.80
N LEU A 493 16.86 9.62 -13.60
CA LEU A 493 18.10 9.65 -12.80
C LEU A 493 17.84 9.14 -11.37
N TRP A 494 18.69 8.24 -10.88
CA TRP A 494 18.69 7.81 -9.48
C TRP A 494 19.40 8.86 -8.60
N GLY A 495 18.83 10.06 -8.53
CA GLY A 495 19.51 11.27 -8.06
C GLY A 495 20.40 11.12 -6.83
N THR A 496 19.87 10.61 -5.71
CA THR A 496 20.63 10.46 -4.46
C THR A 496 21.78 9.45 -4.58
N ALA A 497 21.52 8.31 -5.25
CA ALA A 497 22.51 7.26 -5.44
C ALA A 497 23.60 7.70 -6.43
N THR A 498 23.22 8.39 -7.52
CA THR A 498 24.16 8.96 -8.48
C THR A 498 25.03 10.03 -7.84
N ALA A 499 24.45 10.95 -7.06
CA ALA A 499 25.20 11.97 -6.32
C ALA A 499 26.25 11.33 -5.40
N LYS A 500 25.87 10.27 -4.69
CA LYS A 500 26.77 9.55 -3.78
C LYS A 500 27.82 8.71 -4.51
N PHE A 501 27.46 8.15 -5.67
CA PHE A 501 28.38 7.41 -6.52
C PHE A 501 29.51 8.31 -7.01
N ILE A 502 29.17 9.48 -7.57
CA ILE A 502 30.15 10.49 -8.00
C ILE A 502 31.06 10.90 -6.83
N ASP A 503 30.45 11.26 -5.71
CA ASP A 503 31.16 11.66 -4.49
C ASP A 503 32.20 10.63 -4.05
N SER A 504 31.80 9.37 -4.04
CA SER A 504 32.64 8.29 -3.55
C SER A 504 33.72 7.91 -4.57
N THR A 505 33.44 8.00 -5.87
CA THR A 505 34.46 7.79 -6.93
C THR A 505 35.58 8.83 -6.82
N ILE A 506 35.25 10.11 -6.59
CA ILE A 506 36.25 11.17 -6.39
C ILE A 506 37.10 10.91 -5.14
N ALA A 507 36.46 10.62 -4.01
CA ALA A 507 37.17 10.32 -2.75
C ALA A 507 38.08 9.08 -2.87
N MET A 508 37.60 8.01 -3.52
CA MET A 508 38.37 6.78 -3.74
C MET A 508 39.55 6.99 -4.68
N ASP A 509 39.39 7.77 -5.76
CA ASP A 509 40.52 8.04 -6.65
C ASP A 509 41.59 8.89 -5.96
N SER A 510 41.20 9.92 -5.21
CA SER A 510 42.15 10.73 -4.44
C SER A 510 42.93 9.90 -3.44
N LYS A 511 42.23 9.04 -2.67
CA LYS A 511 42.83 8.07 -1.75
C LYS A 511 43.85 7.18 -2.44
N ALA A 512 43.45 6.55 -3.53
CA ALA A 512 44.26 5.55 -4.18
C ALA A 512 45.38 6.15 -5.06
N ALA A 513 45.27 7.44 -5.41
CA ALA A 513 46.34 8.21 -6.03
C ALA A 513 47.24 8.93 -5.01
N LYS A 514 46.91 8.88 -3.71
CA LYS A 514 47.56 9.66 -2.63
C LYS A 514 47.68 11.14 -3.01
N LYS A 515 46.56 11.73 -3.43
CA LYS A 515 46.46 13.14 -3.78
C LYS A 515 45.62 13.90 -2.75
N PRO A 516 45.87 15.21 -2.58
CA PRO A 516 45.02 16.07 -1.78
C PRO A 516 43.65 16.25 -2.43
N LEU A 517 42.61 16.25 -1.59
CA LEU A 517 41.22 16.52 -1.93
C LEU A 517 40.64 17.45 -0.86
N HIS A 518 40.17 18.60 -1.31
CA HIS A 518 39.51 19.59 -0.47
C HIS A 518 38.03 19.62 -0.83
N MET A 519 37.16 19.55 0.17
CA MET A 519 35.72 19.50 -0.02
C MET A 519 35.01 20.50 0.89
N ALA A 520 33.94 21.11 0.38
CA ALA A 520 33.05 21.93 1.18
C ALA A 520 31.58 21.56 0.92
N TRP A 521 30.76 21.63 1.96
CA TRP A 521 29.31 21.51 1.89
C TRP A 521 28.69 22.87 2.18
N ILE A 522 27.78 23.31 1.32
CA ILE A 522 27.04 24.57 1.45
C ILE A 522 25.55 24.25 1.59
N ASP A 523 24.97 24.65 2.72
CA ASP A 523 23.52 24.60 3.00
C ASP A 523 23.01 26.04 3.08
N TYR A 524 21.83 26.33 2.52
CA TYR A 524 21.28 27.69 2.48
C TYR A 524 20.22 27.92 3.57
N THR A 525 20.22 29.12 4.15
CA THR A 525 19.20 29.50 5.13
C THR A 525 17.86 29.71 4.43
N LYS A 526 16.91 28.80 4.71
CA LYS A 526 15.52 28.85 4.20
C LYS A 526 15.49 29.00 2.67
N ALA A 527 16.25 28.17 1.96
CA ALA A 527 16.51 28.30 0.52
C ALA A 527 15.28 28.66 -0.34
N TYR A 528 14.16 27.94 -0.18
CA TYR A 528 12.93 28.19 -0.94
C TYR A 528 12.29 29.53 -0.59
N ASP A 529 12.28 29.90 0.69
CA ASP A 529 11.63 31.11 1.19
C ASP A 529 12.47 32.39 0.92
N SER A 530 13.73 32.22 0.49
CA SER A 530 14.71 33.32 0.38
C SER A 530 14.92 33.87 -1.03
N LEU A 531 14.51 33.16 -2.09
CA LEU A 531 14.72 33.61 -3.47
C LEU A 531 14.10 34.98 -3.76
N SER A 532 14.84 35.87 -4.42
CA SER A 532 14.31 37.18 -4.81
C SER A 532 13.27 37.07 -5.94
N HIS A 533 12.10 37.70 -5.75
CA HIS A 533 11.09 37.81 -6.80
C HIS A 533 11.58 38.63 -8.00
N GLU A 534 12.43 39.63 -7.76
CA GLU A 534 13.10 40.38 -8.84
C GLU A 534 13.97 39.44 -9.70
N ALA A 535 14.81 38.62 -9.05
CA ALA A 535 15.65 37.65 -9.75
C ALA A 535 14.81 36.59 -10.50
N ILE A 536 13.73 36.11 -9.89
CA ILE A 536 12.79 35.19 -10.56
C ILE A 536 12.22 35.83 -11.83
N ARG A 537 11.79 37.11 -11.79
CA ARG A 537 11.27 37.80 -12.98
C ARG A 537 12.30 37.90 -14.10
N TYR A 538 13.54 38.27 -13.79
CA TYR A 538 14.60 38.34 -14.79
C TYR A 538 14.84 37.00 -15.47
N LEU A 539 14.98 35.93 -14.69
CA LEU A 539 15.16 34.59 -15.26
C LEU A 539 13.93 34.19 -16.08
N TRP A 540 12.74 34.36 -15.52
CA TRP A 540 11.49 33.91 -16.15
C TRP A 540 11.25 34.56 -17.51
N ASN A 541 11.59 35.85 -17.64
CA ASN A 541 11.51 36.56 -18.90
C ASN A 541 12.55 36.08 -19.92
N ALA A 542 13.73 35.68 -19.46
CA ALA A 542 14.80 35.14 -20.30
C ALA A 542 14.60 33.67 -20.74
N LEU A 543 13.83 32.87 -20.01
CA LEU A 543 13.61 31.46 -20.35
C LEU A 543 12.87 31.31 -21.70
N PRO A 544 13.15 30.25 -22.47
CA PRO A 544 12.46 29.95 -23.74
C PRO A 544 11.07 29.34 -23.51
N LEU A 545 10.21 30.06 -22.79
CA LEU A 545 8.83 29.66 -22.50
C LEU A 545 7.84 30.46 -23.33
N PRO A 546 6.68 29.88 -23.68
CA PRO A 546 5.59 30.64 -24.26
C PRO A 546 5.15 31.80 -23.36
N ASN A 547 4.85 32.95 -23.96
CA ASN A 547 4.52 34.17 -23.22
C ASN A 547 3.30 34.00 -22.31
N GLN A 548 2.32 33.20 -22.75
CA GLN A 548 1.13 32.81 -21.98
C GLN A 548 1.49 32.16 -20.64
N ILE A 549 2.44 31.22 -20.66
CA ILE A 549 2.95 30.55 -19.45
C ILE A 549 3.71 31.55 -18.58
N LYS A 550 4.50 32.44 -19.21
CA LYS A 550 5.26 33.48 -18.50
C LYS A 550 4.34 34.38 -17.69
N VAL A 551 3.37 34.99 -18.37
CA VAL A 551 2.40 35.92 -17.79
C VAL A 551 1.54 35.23 -16.73
N THR A 552 1.04 34.03 -16.99
CA THR A 552 0.19 33.28 -16.04
C THR A 552 0.92 33.02 -14.72
N PHE A 553 2.19 32.61 -14.78
CA PHE A 553 2.99 32.38 -13.58
C PHE A 553 3.27 33.68 -12.81
N LEU A 554 3.72 34.73 -13.50
CA LEU A 554 4.06 36.00 -12.85
C LEU A 554 2.84 36.67 -12.19
N ASN A 555 1.69 36.68 -12.88
CA ASN A 555 0.43 37.17 -12.32
C ASN A 555 0.02 36.39 -11.06
N GLY A 556 0.21 35.06 -11.07
CA GLY A 556 -0.04 34.23 -9.89
C GLY A 556 0.91 34.56 -8.74
N MET A 557 2.21 34.72 -9.03
CA MET A 557 3.24 35.06 -8.06
C MET A 557 2.97 36.40 -7.36
N ASP A 558 2.47 37.40 -8.08
CA ASP A 558 2.09 38.71 -7.53
C ASP A 558 0.96 38.65 -6.48
N LEU A 559 0.11 37.63 -6.57
CA LEU A 559 -1.05 37.40 -5.70
C LEU A 559 -0.77 36.39 -4.58
N TRP A 560 0.44 35.83 -4.51
CA TRP A 560 0.80 34.82 -3.52
C TRP A 560 0.63 35.32 -2.08
N ALA A 561 -0.14 34.56 -1.31
CA ALA A 561 -0.35 34.81 0.10
C ALA A 561 -0.54 33.51 0.88
N THR A 562 -0.36 33.57 2.19
CA THR A 562 -0.58 32.41 3.06
C THR A 562 -1.14 32.80 4.42
N ARG A 563 -1.76 31.83 5.09
CA ARG A 563 -2.05 31.87 6.53
C ARG A 563 -1.29 30.77 7.24
N LEU A 564 -0.58 31.12 8.31
CA LEU A 564 0.11 30.15 9.13
C LEU A 564 -0.90 29.39 9.99
N CYS A 565 -0.82 28.07 9.95
CA CYS A 565 -1.62 27.15 10.75
C CYS A 565 -0.73 26.45 11.77
N LEU A 566 -0.93 26.78 13.04
CA LEU A 566 -0.29 26.11 14.17
C LEU A 566 -1.38 25.55 15.10
N ARG A 567 -1.36 24.23 15.34
CA ARG A 567 -2.40 23.50 16.11
C ARG A 567 -3.81 23.70 15.53
N LYS A 568 -4.68 24.41 16.25
CA LYS A 568 -6.06 24.77 15.85
C LYS A 568 -6.20 26.27 15.56
N CYS A 569 -5.10 27.02 15.63
CA CYS A 569 -5.09 28.46 15.43
C CYS A 569 -4.58 28.77 14.02
N THR A 570 -5.12 29.83 13.41
CA THR A 570 -4.74 30.31 12.09
C THR A 570 -4.41 31.79 12.18
N SER A 571 -3.36 32.24 11.52
CA SER A 571 -2.96 33.66 11.51
C SER A 571 -3.84 34.51 10.57
N LYS A 572 -3.59 35.82 10.61
CA LYS A 572 -3.96 36.73 9.52
C LYS A 572 -3.23 36.35 8.22
N LYS A 573 -3.70 36.89 7.09
CA LYS A 573 -3.10 36.74 5.76
C LYS A 573 -1.72 37.40 5.74
N ILE A 574 -0.71 36.70 5.22
CA ILE A 574 0.66 37.16 5.01
C ILE A 574 0.92 37.14 3.50
N LYS A 575 1.32 38.28 2.93
CA LYS A 575 1.74 38.35 1.52
C LYS A 575 3.12 37.73 1.36
N ILE A 576 3.34 37.00 0.27
CA ILE A 576 4.63 36.41 -0.07
C ILE A 576 5.26 37.25 -1.18
N SER A 577 6.21 38.12 -0.81
CA SER A 577 6.96 38.98 -1.74
C SER A 577 8.42 38.54 -1.92
N SER A 578 8.81 37.44 -1.31
CA SER A 578 10.11 36.79 -1.44
C SER A 578 9.92 35.28 -1.28
N GLY A 579 10.68 34.51 -2.05
CA GLY A 579 10.66 33.05 -2.06
C GLY A 579 9.59 32.44 -2.95
N ILE A 580 9.63 31.12 -3.02
CA ILE A 580 8.69 30.26 -3.73
C ILE A 580 7.94 29.37 -2.72
N MET A 581 6.68 29.06 -3.01
CA MET A 581 5.85 28.29 -2.07
C MET A 581 6.33 26.84 -1.92
N GLN A 582 6.79 26.49 -0.72
CA GLN A 582 7.17 25.10 -0.42
C GLN A 582 5.93 24.21 -0.32
N GLY A 583 5.82 23.22 -1.21
CA GLY A 583 4.65 22.33 -1.34
C GLY A 583 3.87 22.52 -2.65
N ASP A 584 4.22 23.55 -3.42
CA ASP A 584 3.76 23.73 -4.79
C ASP A 584 4.51 22.81 -5.80
N ALA A 585 3.85 22.50 -6.92
CA ALA A 585 4.36 21.54 -7.90
C ALA A 585 5.49 22.10 -8.78
N ALA A 586 5.45 23.38 -9.17
CA ALA A 586 6.48 24.02 -10.00
C ALA A 586 7.68 24.51 -9.20
N SER A 587 7.51 24.82 -7.92
CA SER A 587 8.57 25.34 -7.03
C SER A 587 9.91 24.59 -7.12
N PRO A 588 9.99 23.25 -7.06
CA PRO A 588 11.27 22.55 -7.13
C PRO A 588 12.05 22.79 -8.44
N THR A 589 11.33 22.88 -9.56
CA THR A 589 11.93 23.12 -10.89
C THR A 589 12.39 24.55 -11.03
N ILE A 590 11.57 25.51 -10.57
CA ILE A 590 11.94 26.93 -10.55
C ILE A 590 13.19 27.12 -9.71
N PHE A 591 13.25 26.54 -8.50
CA PHE A 591 14.44 26.59 -7.66
C PHE A 591 15.67 26.04 -8.37
N THR A 592 15.52 24.89 -9.03
CA THR A 592 16.60 24.25 -9.77
C THR A 592 17.13 25.12 -10.91
N LEU A 593 16.24 25.79 -11.65
CA LEU A 593 16.62 26.74 -12.71
C LEU A 593 17.34 27.97 -12.15
N MET A 594 16.91 28.50 -10.99
CA MET A 594 17.59 29.63 -10.34
C MET A 594 19.05 29.29 -9.97
N ILE A 595 19.28 28.14 -9.32
CA ILE A 595 20.63 27.73 -8.90
C ILE A 595 21.50 27.21 -10.06
N THR A 596 20.93 27.01 -11.25
CA THR A 596 21.68 26.69 -12.47
C THR A 596 22.68 27.80 -12.79
N TYR A 597 22.37 29.05 -12.44
CA TYR A 597 23.30 30.18 -12.50
C TYR A 597 24.59 29.95 -11.69
N ILE A 598 24.46 29.51 -10.43
CA ILE A 598 25.61 29.23 -9.56
C ILE A 598 26.46 28.10 -10.17
N SER A 599 25.80 27.07 -10.69
CA SER A 599 26.46 25.96 -11.38
C SER A 599 27.23 26.43 -12.62
N GLU A 600 26.67 27.36 -13.41
CA GLU A 600 27.32 27.95 -14.58
C GLU A 600 28.63 28.67 -14.21
N LYS A 601 28.62 29.49 -13.15
CA LYS A 601 29.83 30.16 -12.65
C LYS A 601 30.89 29.17 -12.19
N LEU A 602 30.48 28.10 -11.50
CA LEU A 602 31.39 27.04 -11.06
C LEU A 602 32.01 26.26 -12.24
N LEU A 603 31.32 26.12 -13.38
CA LEU A 603 31.85 25.37 -14.53
C LEU A 603 33.10 26.01 -15.15
N HIS A 604 33.34 27.31 -14.91
CA HIS A 604 34.53 28.05 -15.37
C HIS A 604 35.73 27.95 -14.41
N LEU A 605 35.56 27.34 -13.23
CA LEU A 605 36.62 27.14 -12.25
C LEU A 605 37.33 25.79 -12.45
N PRO A 606 38.53 25.60 -11.86
CA PRO A 606 39.27 24.35 -11.94
C PRO A 606 38.43 23.14 -11.54
N LYS A 607 38.69 21.99 -12.16
CA LYS A 607 37.92 20.76 -11.99
C LYS A 607 38.83 19.59 -11.67
N ILE A 608 38.40 18.74 -10.74
CA ILE A 608 39.13 17.52 -10.42
C ILE A 608 39.07 16.59 -11.62
N GLN A 609 40.23 16.20 -12.12
CA GLN A 609 40.36 15.17 -13.13
C GLN A 609 40.64 13.83 -12.43
N LEU A 610 39.88 12.78 -12.77
CA LEU A 610 40.18 11.43 -12.30
C LEU A 610 41.42 10.90 -13.02
N ASN A 611 42.31 10.26 -12.28
CA ASN A 611 43.48 9.59 -12.84
C ASN A 611 43.05 8.28 -13.55
N CYS A 612 42.49 8.39 -14.75
CA CYS A 612 42.08 7.26 -15.59
C CYS A 612 43.24 6.64 -16.40
N GLY A 613 44.47 7.16 -16.32
CA GLY A 613 45.67 6.64 -16.98
C GLY A 613 45.58 6.57 -18.52
N SER A 614 46.64 6.08 -19.16
CA SER A 614 46.86 5.82 -20.61
C SER A 614 45.92 4.79 -21.30
N LEU A 615 44.60 4.90 -21.15
CA LEU A 615 43.65 4.13 -21.97
C LEU A 615 43.34 5.15 -23.05
N GLY A 616 43.60 4.82 -24.31
CA GLY A 616 43.25 5.65 -25.46
C GLY A 616 41.73 5.83 -25.57
N LEU A 617 41.11 6.46 -24.56
CA LEU A 617 39.73 6.90 -24.61
C LEU A 617 39.64 7.93 -25.73
N PRO A 618 38.59 7.86 -26.58
CA PRO A 618 38.27 8.88 -27.54
C PRO A 618 38.38 10.26 -26.91
N ASN A 619 38.92 11.24 -27.65
CA ASN A 619 39.15 12.58 -27.11
C ASN A 619 37.86 13.18 -26.51
N GLU A 620 36.69 12.86 -27.05
CA GLU A 620 35.36 13.21 -26.53
C GLU A 620 35.08 12.75 -25.09
N LEU A 621 35.65 11.63 -24.65
CA LEU A 621 35.55 11.12 -23.26
C LEU A 621 36.62 11.72 -22.35
N LYS A 622 37.78 12.15 -22.90
CA LYS A 622 38.74 13.01 -22.19
C LYS A 622 38.18 14.43 -22.01
N CYS A 623 37.33 14.88 -22.93
CA CYS A 623 36.59 16.14 -22.89
C CYS A 623 35.43 16.17 -21.89
N LEU A 624 35.16 15.09 -21.11
CA LEU A 624 34.17 15.12 -20.02
C LEU A 624 34.58 16.08 -18.88
N GLY A 625 35.78 16.66 -18.96
CA GLY A 625 36.07 17.97 -18.40
C GLY A 625 35.87 18.04 -16.90
N GLY A 626 36.49 17.13 -16.14
CA GLY A 626 36.60 17.15 -14.68
C GLY A 626 35.30 17.37 -13.87
N TRP A 627 35.43 17.36 -12.55
CA TRP A 627 34.31 17.60 -11.64
C TRP A 627 34.72 18.50 -10.48
N ASN A 628 33.96 19.56 -10.23
CA ASN A 628 34.21 20.45 -9.09
C ASN A 628 33.00 20.66 -8.18
N HIS A 629 31.81 20.26 -8.59
CA HIS A 629 30.64 20.40 -7.73
C HIS A 629 29.52 19.41 -8.05
N THR A 630 28.69 19.13 -7.05
CA THR A 630 27.45 18.35 -7.18
C THR A 630 26.34 19.06 -6.43
N PHE A 631 25.20 19.25 -7.08
CA PHE A 631 23.97 19.71 -6.45
C PHE A 631 23.01 18.55 -6.24
N PHE A 632 22.33 18.52 -5.10
CA PHE A 632 21.09 17.79 -4.90
C PHE A 632 20.04 18.74 -4.32
N MET A 633 19.21 19.34 -5.19
CA MET A 633 18.40 20.51 -4.84
C MET A 633 19.27 21.63 -4.25
N ASP A 634 19.04 22.04 -3.00
CA ASP A 634 19.77 23.07 -2.26
C ASP A 634 21.10 22.60 -1.68
N ASP A 635 21.29 21.28 -1.50
CA ASP A 635 22.54 20.72 -0.99
C ASP A 635 23.63 20.83 -2.06
N LEU A 636 24.62 21.72 -1.85
CA LEU A 636 25.77 21.90 -2.72
C LEU A 636 27.02 21.29 -2.08
N LYS A 637 27.72 20.46 -2.84
CA LYS A 637 29.04 19.96 -2.49
C LYS A 637 30.09 20.40 -3.51
N LEU A 638 31.21 20.91 -3.02
CA LEU A 638 32.36 21.38 -3.80
C LEU A 638 33.55 20.41 -3.67
N TYR A 639 34.37 20.34 -4.70
CA TYR A 639 35.57 19.51 -4.79
C TYR A 639 36.71 20.31 -5.45
N ALA A 640 37.87 20.34 -4.80
CA ALA A 640 39.07 21.01 -5.32
C ALA A 640 40.33 20.20 -5.03
N SER A 641 41.39 20.45 -5.81
CA SER A 641 42.70 19.83 -5.63
C SER A 641 43.61 20.64 -4.71
N THR A 642 43.32 21.93 -4.53
CA THR A 642 44.03 22.80 -3.57
C THR A 642 43.07 23.61 -2.69
N GLU A 643 43.55 24.04 -1.52
CA GLU A 643 42.79 24.92 -0.61
C GLU A 643 42.45 26.26 -1.27
N LYS A 644 43.36 26.82 -2.08
CA LYS A 644 43.17 28.08 -2.80
C LYS A 644 41.99 27.99 -3.78
N GLU A 645 41.93 26.90 -4.55
CA GLU A 645 40.81 26.63 -5.46
C GLU A 645 39.49 26.48 -4.71
N LEU A 646 39.47 25.74 -3.59
CA LEU A 646 38.26 25.59 -2.80
C LEU A 646 37.77 26.92 -2.25
N LYS A 647 38.68 27.76 -1.74
CA LYS A 647 38.36 29.11 -1.27
C LYS A 647 37.78 29.97 -2.39
N GLN A 648 38.36 29.94 -3.59
CA GLN A 648 37.82 30.63 -4.77
C GLN A 648 36.42 30.16 -5.15
N MET A 649 36.16 28.85 -5.10
CA MET A 649 34.82 28.28 -5.35
C MET A 649 33.81 28.74 -4.30
N ILE A 650 34.17 28.71 -3.01
CA ILE A 650 33.32 29.20 -1.92
C ILE A 650 32.96 30.67 -2.13
N THR A 651 33.95 31.52 -2.43
CA THR A 651 33.71 32.95 -2.73
C THR A 651 32.76 33.12 -3.91
N THR A 652 32.99 32.40 -5.01
CA THR A 652 32.15 32.47 -6.21
C THR A 652 30.71 32.05 -5.90
N VAL A 653 30.52 30.99 -5.11
CA VAL A 653 29.20 30.51 -4.68
C VAL A 653 28.50 31.54 -3.81
N CYS A 654 29.18 32.09 -2.80
CA CYS A 654 28.60 33.09 -1.90
C CYS A 654 28.18 34.36 -2.66
N ASN A 655 29.04 34.87 -3.55
CA ASN A 655 28.76 36.04 -4.38
C ASN A 655 27.56 35.79 -5.30
N SER A 656 27.58 34.70 -6.06
CA SER A 656 26.53 34.36 -7.02
C SER A 656 25.19 34.05 -6.32
N SER A 657 25.23 33.42 -5.15
CA SER A 657 24.04 33.09 -4.35
C SER A 657 23.32 34.34 -3.85
N ARG A 658 24.07 35.36 -3.40
CA ARG A 658 23.48 36.62 -2.94
C ARG A 658 22.68 37.32 -4.04
N GLN A 659 23.14 37.29 -5.29
CA GLN A 659 22.46 37.90 -6.45
C GLN A 659 21.08 37.28 -6.76
N ILE A 660 20.79 36.09 -6.24
CA ILE A 660 19.48 35.44 -6.37
C ILE A 660 18.70 35.39 -5.04
N GLY A 661 19.23 36.01 -3.98
CA GLY A 661 18.62 36.10 -2.64
C GLY A 661 18.99 34.95 -1.68
N LEU A 662 19.94 34.08 -2.04
CA LEU A 662 20.37 32.96 -1.20
C LEU A 662 21.56 33.34 -0.31
N VAL A 663 21.51 32.89 0.95
CA VAL A 663 22.56 33.13 1.95
C VAL A 663 22.95 31.80 2.59
N ALA A 664 24.26 31.52 2.65
CA ALA A 664 24.81 30.32 3.26
C ALA A 664 24.49 30.26 4.77
N ASN A 665 24.13 29.08 5.25
CA ASN A 665 23.89 28.80 6.66
C ASN A 665 25.20 28.33 7.30
N GLN A 666 25.97 29.27 7.87
CA GLN A 666 27.32 29.00 8.37
C GLN A 666 27.40 27.77 9.30
N SER A 667 26.41 27.58 10.19
CA SER A 667 26.40 26.44 11.13
C SER A 667 26.04 25.08 10.51
N LYS A 668 25.54 25.06 9.27
CA LYS A 668 25.22 23.83 8.52
C LYS A 668 26.11 23.64 7.29
N CYS A 669 26.96 24.60 6.98
CA CYS A 669 28.05 24.40 6.05
C CYS A 669 29.18 23.62 6.73
N GLY A 670 30.14 23.15 5.94
CA GLY A 670 31.43 22.81 6.51
C GLY A 670 32.47 22.44 5.48
N ILE A 671 33.72 22.30 5.94
CA ILE A 671 34.89 22.01 5.11
C ILE A 671 35.70 20.84 5.67
N ILE A 672 36.30 20.06 4.77
CA ILE A 672 37.29 19.03 5.12
C ILE A 672 38.38 18.98 4.04
N SER A 673 39.63 18.77 4.47
CA SER A 673 40.75 18.56 3.56
C SER A 673 41.47 17.26 3.90
N THR A 674 41.72 16.44 2.88
CA THR A 674 42.37 15.13 3.02
C THR A 674 43.55 15.00 2.06
N ASP A 675 44.64 14.37 2.48
CA ASP A 675 45.68 13.86 1.59
C ASP A 675 45.75 12.33 1.68
N GLY A 676 45.32 11.65 0.62
CA GLY A 676 45.18 10.21 0.63
C GLY A 676 44.17 9.72 1.69
N ASN A 677 44.68 9.12 2.78
CA ASN A 677 43.88 8.65 3.93
C ASN A 677 43.94 9.58 5.14
N VAL A 678 44.78 10.61 5.10
CA VAL A 678 45.06 11.47 6.25
C VAL A 678 44.23 12.74 6.11
N ILE A 679 43.54 13.11 7.18
CA ILE A 679 42.91 14.43 7.26
C ILE A 679 44.03 15.44 7.53
N ILE A 680 44.27 16.35 6.59
CA ILE A 680 45.39 17.29 6.63
C ILE A 680 44.99 18.64 7.23
N LYS A 681 43.72 19.03 7.14
CA LYS A 681 43.24 20.32 7.67
C LYS A 681 41.72 20.34 7.84
N ASN A 682 41.27 20.77 9.03
CA ASN A 682 39.87 20.99 9.40
C ASN A 682 39.68 22.39 10.02
N GLU A 683 40.39 23.39 9.52
CA GLU A 683 40.25 24.77 10.01
C GLU A 683 39.08 25.48 9.33
N ASN A 684 38.60 26.53 9.96
CA ASN A 684 37.54 27.36 9.41
C ASN A 684 38.03 28.09 8.15
N CYS A 685 37.20 28.15 7.12
CA CYS A 685 37.47 28.95 5.94
C CYS A 685 36.65 30.25 6.01
N THR A 686 37.34 31.37 6.21
CA THR A 686 36.71 32.70 6.18
C THR A 686 36.91 33.35 4.82
N VAL A 687 35.79 33.81 4.26
CA VAL A 687 35.74 34.61 3.04
C VAL A 687 35.16 35.98 3.40
N VAL A 688 35.90 37.04 3.06
CA VAL A 688 35.47 38.42 3.23
C VAL A 688 34.72 38.85 1.98
N GLN A 689 33.52 39.42 2.15
CA GLN A 689 32.71 39.90 1.04
C GLN A 689 31.97 41.19 1.43
N ASP A 690 32.32 42.31 0.82
CA ASP A 690 31.63 43.62 0.95
C ASP A 690 31.23 43.96 2.40
N MET A 691 32.17 43.81 3.35
CA MET A 691 32.05 44.06 4.80
C MET A 691 31.43 42.93 5.66
N ASP A 692 30.90 41.84 5.08
CA ASP A 692 30.41 40.67 5.82
C ASP A 692 31.40 39.50 5.74
N GLU A 693 31.80 38.94 6.89
CA GLU A 693 32.60 37.72 6.98
C GLU A 693 31.73 36.47 6.98
N ILE A 694 31.90 35.60 5.98
CA ILE A 694 31.32 34.26 5.96
C ILE A 694 32.39 33.27 6.41
N THR A 695 32.18 32.65 7.57
CA THR A 695 33.07 31.62 8.09
C THR A 695 32.40 30.25 7.95
N ILE A 696 33.01 29.38 7.15
CA ILE A 696 32.58 27.98 7.01
C ILE A 696 33.38 27.13 7.99
N PRO A 697 32.72 26.40 8.91
CA PRO A 697 33.43 25.67 9.95
C PRO A 697 34.10 24.41 9.41
N GLY A 698 35.29 24.11 9.92
CA GLY A 698 35.93 22.82 9.67
C GLY A 698 35.20 21.67 10.38
N ILE A 699 35.09 20.53 9.71
CA ILE A 699 34.36 19.35 10.21
C ILE A 699 35.35 18.32 10.73
N THR A 700 35.06 17.72 11.88
CA THR A 700 35.81 16.61 12.46
C THR A 700 35.02 15.29 12.30
N GLU A 701 35.63 14.28 11.68
CA GLU A 701 34.95 13.00 11.40
C GLU A 701 34.53 12.21 12.66
N ASP A 702 35.23 12.39 13.77
CA ASP A 702 35.02 11.60 14.99
C ASP A 702 34.10 12.26 16.02
N THR A 703 34.07 13.59 16.08
CA THR A 703 33.22 14.32 17.05
C THR A 703 32.00 14.97 16.41
N ASN A 704 32.01 15.34 15.12
CA ASN A 704 30.87 15.96 14.44
C ASN A 704 30.82 15.69 12.93
N PRO A 705 30.61 14.43 12.48
CA PRO A 705 30.62 14.11 11.05
C PRO A 705 29.46 14.78 10.29
N TYR A 706 29.75 15.33 9.11
CA TYR A 706 28.73 15.95 8.26
C TYR A 706 27.68 14.94 7.80
N LYS A 707 26.42 15.35 7.70
CA LYS A 707 25.33 14.49 7.23
C LYS A 707 24.92 14.86 5.81
N TYR A 708 25.45 14.14 4.82
CA TYR A 708 25.15 14.35 3.40
C TYR A 708 24.10 13.35 2.90
N ILE A 709 23.01 13.85 2.27
CA ILE A 709 21.90 13.04 1.72
C ILE A 709 21.35 12.01 2.73
N GLY A 710 21.35 12.39 4.01
CA GLY A 710 20.78 11.56 5.08
C GLY A 710 21.72 10.52 5.69
N LEU A 711 22.95 10.38 5.19
CA LEU A 711 24.00 9.51 5.74
C LEU A 711 25.13 10.35 6.37
N GLN A 712 25.76 9.84 7.42
CA GLN A 712 26.97 10.45 7.94
C GLN A 712 28.10 10.23 6.94
N GLN A 713 28.77 11.31 6.58
CA GLN A 713 29.92 11.30 5.70
C GLN A 713 31.17 11.21 6.56
N LYS A 714 31.67 9.98 6.73
CA LYS A 714 33.09 9.74 6.98
C LYS A 714 33.72 9.48 5.62
N VAL A 715 34.86 10.07 5.33
CA VAL A 715 35.51 9.95 4.02
C VAL A 715 35.82 8.46 3.74
N PHE A 716 36.04 7.61 4.77
CA PHE A 716 36.45 6.20 4.57
C PHE A 716 35.82 5.08 5.44
N ASP A 717 34.75 5.28 6.23
CA ASP A 717 34.27 4.25 7.17
C ASP A 717 32.80 3.77 6.94
N THR A 718 32.67 2.48 6.58
CA THR A 718 31.39 1.81 6.26
C THR A 718 30.74 1.18 7.52
N GLU A 719 31.52 0.80 8.55
CA GLU A 719 31.03 -0.06 9.65
C GLU A 719 30.20 0.72 10.68
N LYS A 720 30.66 1.88 11.14
CA LYS A 720 29.90 2.74 12.06
C LYS A 720 28.54 3.16 11.47
N SER A 721 28.48 3.37 10.16
CA SER A 721 27.23 3.68 9.44
C SER A 721 26.23 2.52 9.45
N LEU A 722 26.73 1.28 9.36
CA LEU A 722 25.91 0.06 9.49
C LEU A 722 25.39 -0.13 10.91
N ASP A 723 26.17 0.23 11.94
CA ASP A 723 25.72 0.18 13.34
C ASP A 723 24.64 1.22 13.66
N ILE A 724 24.77 2.46 13.18
CA ILE A 724 23.71 3.47 13.35
C ILE A 724 22.43 3.04 12.62
N LEU A 725 22.58 2.44 11.44
CA LEU A 725 21.45 1.86 10.71
C LEU A 725 20.78 0.77 11.56
N LYS A 726 21.57 -0.17 12.09
CA LYS A 726 21.09 -1.26 12.95
C LYS A 726 20.24 -0.71 14.09
N ASP A 727 20.75 0.24 14.86
CA ASP A 727 20.02 0.78 16.02
C ASP A 727 18.71 1.45 15.60
N LYS A 728 18.72 2.20 14.50
CA LYS A 728 17.53 2.83 13.93
C LYS A 728 16.48 1.81 13.45
N LEU A 729 16.92 0.70 12.83
CA LEU A 729 16.02 -0.36 12.38
C LEU A 729 15.41 -1.12 13.56
N LEU A 730 16.22 -1.41 14.58
CA LEU A 730 15.77 -2.12 15.77
C LEU A 730 14.76 -1.31 16.57
N GLY A 731 15.02 -0.02 16.81
CA GLY A 731 14.05 0.85 17.47
C GLY A 731 12.71 0.91 16.73
N ARG A 732 12.73 0.95 15.39
CA ARG A 732 11.50 0.86 14.58
C ARG A 732 10.82 -0.51 14.69
N MET A 733 11.57 -1.59 14.72
CA MET A 733 11.01 -2.93 14.86
C MET A 733 10.30 -3.11 16.19
N GLU A 734 10.90 -2.64 17.28
CA GLU A 734 10.31 -2.68 18.62
C GLU A 734 8.98 -1.91 18.68
N GLU A 735 8.95 -0.71 18.09
CA GLU A 735 7.71 0.06 17.97
C GLU A 735 6.61 -0.68 17.20
N ILE A 736 6.97 -1.38 16.11
CA ILE A 736 6.02 -2.14 15.28
C ILE A 736 5.44 -3.32 16.08
N LEU A 737 6.28 -4.03 16.84
CA LEU A 737 5.86 -5.20 17.62
C LEU A 737 4.99 -4.85 18.84
N GLN A 738 5.10 -3.63 19.36
CA GLN A 738 4.23 -3.13 20.43
C GLN A 738 2.81 -2.78 19.94
N LEU A 739 2.57 -2.78 18.63
CA LEU A 739 1.26 -2.46 18.07
C LEU A 739 0.28 -3.61 18.25
N ASP A 740 -0.93 -3.28 18.71
CA ASP A 740 -2.02 -4.25 18.87
C ASP A 740 -2.72 -4.55 17.51
N LEU A 741 -1.92 -5.04 16.56
CA LEU A 741 -2.31 -5.36 15.19
C LEU A 741 -2.36 -6.88 14.95
N LYS A 742 -2.97 -7.28 13.83
CA LYS A 742 -2.89 -8.69 13.38
C LYS A 742 -1.51 -8.93 12.74
N VAL A 743 -1.04 -10.17 12.76
CA VAL A 743 0.31 -10.52 12.28
C VAL A 743 0.52 -10.07 10.84
N SER A 744 -0.45 -10.29 9.95
CA SER A 744 -0.38 -9.78 8.56
C SER A 744 -0.13 -8.27 8.47
N ASP A 745 -0.80 -7.44 9.28
CA ASP A 745 -0.56 -5.99 9.27
C ASP A 745 0.85 -5.65 9.78
N ILE A 746 1.35 -6.40 10.78
CA ILE A 746 2.71 -6.25 11.32
C ILE A 746 3.75 -6.56 10.23
N ILE A 747 3.57 -7.66 9.50
CA ILE A 747 4.45 -8.03 8.37
C ILE A 747 4.40 -6.96 7.27
N ASP A 748 3.21 -6.47 6.92
CA ASP A 748 3.06 -5.42 5.90
C ASP A 748 3.81 -4.14 6.30
N ILE A 749 3.68 -3.70 7.57
CA ILE A 749 4.41 -2.52 8.08
C ILE A 749 5.91 -2.76 8.05
N TYR A 750 6.36 -3.93 8.51
CA TYR A 750 7.77 -4.30 8.48
C TYR A 750 8.30 -4.20 7.05
N ASN A 751 7.68 -4.88 6.08
CA ASN A 751 8.12 -4.94 4.68
C ASN A 751 8.19 -3.56 4.03
N LEU A 752 7.28 -2.64 4.41
CA LEU A 752 7.25 -1.27 3.91
C LEU A 752 8.35 -0.37 4.52
N THR A 753 8.80 -0.65 5.74
CA THR A 753 9.54 0.35 6.55
C THR A 753 10.94 -0.07 6.98
N ILE A 754 11.17 -1.36 7.23
CA ILE A 754 12.48 -1.88 7.66
C ILE A 754 13.36 -2.16 6.44
N PRO A 755 12.97 -3.00 5.47
CA PRO A 755 13.78 -3.23 4.27
C PRO A 755 13.99 -1.97 3.43
N SER A 756 13.03 -1.04 3.39
CA SER A 756 13.18 0.19 2.60
C SER A 756 14.32 1.08 3.07
N VAL A 757 14.57 1.13 4.39
CA VAL A 757 15.72 1.86 4.95
C VAL A 757 17.02 1.10 4.67
N ALA A 758 17.02 -0.22 4.83
CA ALA A 758 18.19 -1.03 4.52
C ALA A 758 18.58 -0.90 3.04
N ARG A 759 17.61 -1.00 2.12
CA ARG A 759 17.80 -0.78 0.68
C ARG A 759 18.35 0.62 0.38
N PHE A 760 17.82 1.64 1.04
CA PHE A 760 18.33 3.00 0.89
C PHE A 760 19.80 3.06 1.30
N VAL A 761 20.16 2.58 2.49
CA VAL A 761 21.56 2.62 2.93
C VAL A 761 22.46 1.81 2.01
N LEU A 762 22.08 0.58 1.65
CA LEU A 762 22.89 -0.31 0.80
C LEU A 762 23.07 0.23 -0.63
N ALA A 763 22.09 0.91 -1.19
CA ALA A 763 22.24 1.58 -2.48
C ALA A 763 23.24 2.77 -2.44
N HIS A 764 23.64 3.23 -1.24
CA HIS A 764 24.52 4.39 -1.03
C HIS A 764 25.77 4.06 -0.20
N LEU A 765 25.94 2.82 0.28
CA LEU A 765 27.15 2.37 0.94
C LEU A 765 28.21 2.09 -0.11
N ASN A 766 29.26 2.90 -0.11
CA ASN A 766 30.46 2.63 -0.87
C ASN A 766 31.39 1.78 -0.02
N THR A 767 31.58 0.54 -0.42
CA THR A 767 32.34 -0.44 0.35
C THR A 767 33.82 -0.14 0.26
N THR A 768 34.34 0.55 1.28
CA THR A 768 35.76 0.45 1.61
C THR A 768 36.17 -1.02 1.89
N GLY A 769 35.20 -1.96 2.06
CA GLY A 769 35.32 -3.44 2.07
C GLY A 769 34.80 -4.20 0.82
N LYS A 770 34.64 -5.53 0.88
CA LYS A 770 34.00 -6.34 -0.20
C LYS A 770 32.47 -6.30 0.00
N ILE A 771 31.64 -6.27 -1.05
CA ILE A 771 30.17 -6.27 -0.85
C ILE A 771 29.68 -7.48 -0.04
N SER A 772 30.38 -8.62 -0.20
CA SER A 772 30.14 -9.84 0.55
C SER A 772 30.29 -9.68 2.08
N SER A 773 31.17 -8.80 2.56
CA SER A 773 31.26 -8.52 4.01
C SER A 773 30.04 -7.76 4.52
N THR A 774 29.47 -6.89 3.68
CA THR A 774 28.24 -6.16 4.00
C THR A 774 27.06 -7.12 4.06
N PHE A 775 26.89 -8.00 3.07
CA PHE A 775 25.82 -9.02 3.10
C PHE A 775 25.96 -9.96 4.32
N LYS A 776 27.19 -10.36 4.68
CA LYS A 776 27.46 -11.09 5.92
C LYS A 776 27.02 -10.32 7.16
N TYR A 777 27.29 -9.00 7.23
CA TYR A 777 26.81 -8.18 8.35
C TYR A 777 25.28 -8.14 8.42
N LEU A 778 24.59 -7.93 7.28
CA LEU A 778 23.12 -7.92 7.24
C LEU A 778 22.55 -9.24 7.76
N GLU A 779 23.11 -10.36 7.33
CA GLU A 779 22.68 -11.68 7.77
C GLU A 779 22.96 -11.93 9.25
N GLN A 780 24.22 -11.74 9.67
CA GLN A 780 24.70 -12.18 10.98
C GLN A 780 24.30 -11.21 12.10
N LYS A 781 24.14 -9.92 11.81
CA LYS A 781 23.77 -8.90 12.80
C LYS A 781 22.31 -8.52 12.68
N LEU A 782 21.82 -8.11 11.50
CA LEU A 782 20.45 -7.59 11.38
C LEU A 782 19.39 -8.68 11.37
N ASP A 783 19.47 -9.63 10.43
CA ASP A 783 18.43 -10.66 10.30
C ASP A 783 18.33 -11.54 11.55
N ARG A 784 19.46 -11.92 12.15
CA ARG A 784 19.46 -12.64 13.45
C ARG A 784 18.79 -11.83 14.56
N MET A 785 19.02 -10.52 14.64
CA MET A 785 18.36 -9.67 15.63
C MET A 785 16.87 -9.49 15.35
N VAL A 786 16.45 -9.39 14.09
CA VAL A 786 15.02 -9.38 13.70
C VAL A 786 14.34 -10.65 14.18
N VAL A 787 14.94 -11.82 13.93
CA VAL A 787 14.42 -13.11 14.40
C VAL A 787 14.36 -13.15 15.93
N LYS A 788 15.42 -12.69 16.61
CA LYS A 788 15.46 -12.59 18.08
C LYS A 788 14.30 -11.73 18.61
N LYS A 789 14.09 -10.54 18.06
CA LYS A 789 13.00 -9.63 18.46
C LYS A 789 11.62 -10.21 18.21
N LEU A 790 11.43 -10.93 17.10
CA LEU A 790 10.16 -11.65 16.82
C LEU A 790 9.89 -12.78 17.81
N ARG A 791 10.94 -13.47 18.28
CA ARG A 791 10.84 -14.50 19.33
C ARG A 791 10.55 -13.87 20.70
N GLU A 792 11.22 -12.78 21.06
CA GLU A 792 10.94 -11.99 22.28
C GLU A 792 9.49 -11.50 22.32
N ALA A 793 8.98 -11.05 21.16
CA ALA A 793 7.57 -10.67 21.00
C ALA A 793 6.60 -11.87 21.01
N ASN A 794 7.09 -13.10 21.18
CA ASN A 794 6.30 -14.32 21.22
C ASN A 794 5.50 -14.59 19.92
N LEU A 795 6.04 -14.24 18.74
CA LEU A 795 5.43 -14.64 17.47
C LEU A 795 5.70 -16.12 17.14
N LEU A 796 6.93 -16.57 17.42
CA LEU A 796 7.39 -17.95 17.25
C LEU A 796 7.93 -18.51 18.58
N GLN A 797 7.87 -19.82 18.74
CA GLN A 797 8.61 -20.55 19.78
C GLN A 797 10.06 -20.77 19.34
N SER A 798 10.94 -21.12 20.30
CA SER A 798 12.37 -21.34 20.05
C SER A 798 12.64 -22.50 19.07
N ASN A 799 11.78 -23.53 19.11
CA ASN A 799 11.82 -24.73 18.27
C ASN A 799 11.06 -24.59 16.95
N ASN A 800 10.38 -23.47 16.69
CA ASN A 800 9.76 -23.25 15.38
C ASN A 800 10.79 -22.91 14.29
N SER A 801 10.48 -23.33 13.06
CA SER A 801 11.32 -23.03 11.90
C SER A 801 11.35 -21.53 11.60
N THR A 802 12.55 -20.97 11.54
CA THR A 802 12.75 -19.56 11.16
C THR A 802 12.49 -19.35 9.68
N SER A 803 12.65 -20.37 8.82
CA SER A 803 12.37 -20.29 7.38
C SER A 803 10.95 -19.82 7.11
N ARG A 804 10.01 -20.24 7.95
CA ARG A 804 8.61 -19.90 7.85
C ARG A 804 8.32 -18.39 7.96
N LEU A 805 9.17 -17.61 8.61
CA LEU A 805 9.04 -16.15 8.65
C LEU A 805 9.08 -15.56 7.23
N TYR A 806 10.00 -16.05 6.42
CA TYR A 806 10.35 -15.44 5.13
C TYR A 806 9.65 -16.10 3.93
N ILE A 807 9.17 -17.35 4.09
CA ILE A 807 8.40 -18.04 3.04
C ILE A 807 7.13 -17.23 2.69
N LYS A 808 6.78 -17.16 1.39
CA LYS A 808 5.55 -16.51 0.88
C LYS A 808 4.30 -17.03 1.61
N GLN A 809 3.33 -16.13 1.85
CA GLN A 809 2.04 -16.51 2.47
C GLN A 809 1.24 -17.55 1.66
N SER A 810 1.44 -17.59 0.34
CA SER A 810 0.86 -18.63 -0.52
C SER A 810 1.41 -20.03 -0.23
N LYS A 811 2.62 -20.14 0.31
CA LYS A 811 3.26 -21.39 0.75
C LYS A 811 3.21 -21.56 2.28
N SER A 812 2.20 -20.99 2.95
CA SER A 812 2.00 -21.05 4.40
C SER A 812 3.04 -20.35 5.30
N GLY A 813 3.97 -19.57 4.72
CA GLY A 813 4.85 -18.71 5.50
C GLY A 813 4.22 -17.37 5.86
N PHE A 814 4.97 -16.49 6.52
CA PHE A 814 4.49 -15.15 6.89
C PHE A 814 4.73 -14.10 5.80
N GLY A 815 5.70 -14.33 4.91
CA GLY A 815 6.08 -13.39 3.86
C GLY A 815 6.82 -12.16 4.38
N LEU A 816 7.54 -12.30 5.51
CA LEU A 816 8.47 -11.27 5.97
C LEU A 816 9.59 -11.12 4.94
N ALA A 817 9.93 -9.90 4.58
CA ALA A 817 11.08 -9.62 3.73
C ALA A 817 12.37 -9.88 4.52
N ASN A 818 13.34 -10.55 3.90
CA ASN A 818 14.64 -10.76 4.50
C ASN A 818 15.56 -9.56 4.19
N ILE A 819 16.26 -9.00 5.18
CA ILE A 819 17.03 -7.76 5.00
C ILE A 819 18.23 -8.00 4.09
N ARG A 820 18.94 -9.12 4.24
CA ARG A 820 20.06 -9.50 3.37
C ARG A 820 19.60 -9.58 1.91
N ILE A 821 18.55 -10.35 1.62
CA ILE A 821 18.03 -10.55 0.25
C ILE A 821 17.52 -9.23 -0.37
N GLU A 822 16.79 -8.42 0.39
CA GLU A 822 16.37 -7.09 -0.09
C GLU A 822 17.57 -6.18 -0.38
N GLY A 823 18.66 -6.36 0.38
CA GLY A 823 19.94 -5.72 0.18
C GLY A 823 20.64 -6.14 -1.11
N GLU A 824 20.79 -7.44 -1.34
CA GLU A 824 21.34 -8.02 -2.58
C GLU A 824 20.55 -7.54 -3.81
N ILE A 825 19.22 -7.59 -3.74
CA ILE A 825 18.35 -7.08 -4.81
C ILE A 825 18.56 -5.59 -5.05
N ALA A 826 18.67 -4.76 -3.99
CA ALA A 826 18.89 -3.34 -4.15
C ALA A 826 20.26 -3.02 -4.75
N PHE A 827 21.30 -3.72 -4.31
CA PHE A 827 22.65 -3.62 -4.89
C PHE A 827 22.64 -3.98 -6.38
N CYS A 828 22.14 -5.18 -6.72
CA CYS A 828 22.13 -5.63 -8.11
C CYS A 828 21.30 -4.71 -9.01
N LYS A 829 20.16 -4.21 -8.52
CA LYS A 829 19.35 -3.23 -9.27
C LYS A 829 20.08 -1.91 -9.49
N ALA A 830 20.81 -1.42 -8.48
CA ALA A 830 21.59 -0.19 -8.59
C ALA A 830 22.71 -0.34 -9.64
N VAL A 831 23.45 -1.45 -9.60
CA VAL A 831 24.52 -1.72 -10.58
C VAL A 831 23.93 -1.90 -11.98
N ALA A 832 22.89 -2.71 -12.14
CA ALA A 832 22.20 -2.93 -13.42
C ALA A 832 21.66 -1.64 -14.05
N TYR A 833 21.10 -0.74 -13.23
CA TYR A 833 20.65 0.58 -13.70
C TYR A 833 21.79 1.38 -14.31
N ASN A 834 22.93 1.42 -13.62
CA ASN A 834 24.09 2.19 -14.02
C ASN A 834 24.73 1.61 -15.29
N LEU A 835 24.78 0.28 -15.43
CA LEU A 835 25.33 -0.37 -16.63
C LEU A 835 24.46 -0.17 -17.88
N MET A 836 23.13 -0.25 -17.76
CA MET A 836 22.24 -0.15 -18.92
C MET A 836 21.89 1.29 -19.32
N ASN A 837 22.01 2.26 -18.41
CA ASN A 837 21.76 3.68 -18.68
C ASN A 837 23.07 4.47 -18.69
N LEU A 838 23.78 4.43 -19.82
CA LEU A 838 25.06 5.12 -20.03
C LEU A 838 24.90 6.49 -20.71
N LEU A 839 23.69 7.05 -20.70
CA LEU A 839 23.41 8.27 -21.44
C LEU A 839 23.97 9.55 -20.83
N THR A 840 24.29 9.55 -19.53
CA THR A 840 24.78 10.77 -18.88
C THR A 840 26.29 10.75 -18.77
N ILE A 841 26.91 11.88 -19.11
CA ILE A 841 28.37 12.13 -19.00
C ILE A 841 28.89 11.73 -17.60
N ASN A 842 28.12 12.00 -16.54
CA ASN A 842 28.47 11.66 -15.15
C ASN A 842 28.64 10.15 -14.92
N GLN A 843 27.73 9.33 -15.45
CA GLN A 843 27.73 7.89 -15.24
C GLN A 843 28.87 7.23 -16.03
N THR A 844 29.09 7.70 -17.25
CA THR A 844 30.16 7.21 -18.14
C THR A 844 31.54 7.52 -17.56
N TRP A 845 31.75 8.75 -17.07
CA TRP A 845 33.00 9.21 -16.45
C TRP A 845 33.38 8.39 -15.21
N CYS A 846 32.44 8.19 -14.28
CA CYS A 846 32.71 7.45 -13.04
C CYS A 846 32.91 5.94 -13.26
N GLN A 847 32.22 5.33 -14.24
CA GLN A 847 32.35 3.91 -14.54
C GLN A 847 33.68 3.57 -15.22
N VAL A 848 34.13 4.40 -16.16
CA VAL A 848 35.43 4.23 -16.84
C VAL A 848 36.60 4.29 -15.85
N ALA A 849 36.53 5.16 -14.85
CA ALA A 849 37.56 5.28 -13.81
C ALA A 849 37.70 4.02 -12.93
N LEU A 850 36.63 3.24 -12.77
CA LEU A 850 36.60 2.03 -11.93
C LEU A 850 37.15 0.79 -12.65
N VAL A 851 36.97 0.68 -13.96
CA VAL A 851 37.31 -0.52 -14.75
C VAL A 851 38.83 -0.74 -14.90
N LYS A 852 39.66 0.31 -14.88
CA LYS A 852 41.06 0.21 -15.37
C LYS A 852 42.11 -0.21 -14.33
N LYS A 853 41.94 0.08 -13.05
CA LYS A 853 43.07 0.02 -12.08
C LYS A 853 43.16 -1.27 -11.25
N GLN A 854 42.52 -2.37 -11.64
CA GLN A 854 42.33 -3.54 -10.75
C GLN A 854 41.72 -3.15 -9.37
N ARG A 855 41.02 -2.01 -9.33
CA ARG A 855 40.32 -1.51 -8.15
C ARG A 855 38.92 -2.13 -8.18
N LYS A 856 38.38 -2.49 -7.01
CA LYS A 856 37.12 -3.25 -6.82
C LYS A 856 36.06 -2.91 -7.88
N ASN A 857 35.76 -3.87 -8.74
CA ASN A 857 34.84 -3.71 -9.86
C ASN A 857 33.43 -4.10 -9.40
N PHE A 858 32.49 -3.14 -9.45
CA PHE A 858 31.07 -3.40 -9.15
C PHE A 858 30.44 -4.47 -10.05
N ILE A 859 31.00 -4.69 -11.25
CA ILE A 859 30.59 -5.77 -12.15
C ILE A 859 31.05 -7.11 -11.59
N THR A 860 32.29 -7.22 -11.11
CA THR A 860 32.77 -8.45 -10.46
C THR A 860 31.99 -8.75 -9.18
N ASP A 861 31.73 -7.74 -8.34
CA ASP A 861 30.88 -7.89 -7.16
C ASP A 861 29.42 -8.27 -7.52
N LEU A 862 28.90 -7.74 -8.63
CA LEU A 862 27.59 -8.11 -9.18
C LEU A 862 27.57 -9.56 -9.65
N LEU A 863 28.50 -9.96 -10.51
CA LEU A 863 28.62 -11.32 -11.04
C LEU A 863 28.79 -12.31 -9.88
N GLN A 864 29.68 -12.03 -8.93
CA GLN A 864 29.86 -12.85 -7.72
C GLN A 864 28.58 -12.95 -6.87
N THR A 865 27.80 -11.88 -6.79
CA THR A 865 26.50 -11.93 -6.08
C THR A 865 25.52 -12.82 -6.83
N LEU A 866 25.45 -12.69 -8.17
CA LEU A 866 24.56 -13.46 -9.03
C LEU A 866 24.94 -14.94 -9.14
N GLN A 867 26.22 -15.30 -9.03
CA GLN A 867 26.70 -16.69 -8.95
C GLN A 867 26.07 -17.47 -7.81
N ASN A 868 25.63 -16.81 -6.72
CA ASN A 868 24.93 -17.49 -5.62
C ASN A 868 23.47 -17.84 -5.95
N HIS A 869 22.93 -17.33 -7.07
CA HIS A 869 21.51 -17.39 -7.41
C HIS A 869 21.20 -17.86 -8.84
N MET A 870 22.22 -17.95 -9.70
CA MET A 870 22.13 -18.32 -11.11
C MET A 870 23.12 -19.45 -11.40
N ASP A 871 22.84 -20.24 -12.42
CA ASP A 871 23.80 -21.20 -12.99
C ASP A 871 25.00 -20.48 -13.63
N GLU A 872 26.13 -21.18 -13.72
CA GLU A 872 27.38 -20.65 -14.28
C GLU A 872 27.19 -20.12 -15.71
N GLU A 873 26.52 -20.87 -16.59
CA GLU A 873 26.25 -20.49 -17.99
C GLU A 873 25.57 -19.12 -18.09
N THR A 874 24.51 -18.89 -17.31
CA THR A 874 23.80 -17.61 -17.29
C THR A 874 24.66 -16.45 -16.78
N VAL A 875 25.59 -16.72 -15.85
CA VAL A 875 26.50 -15.69 -15.34
C VAL A 875 27.60 -15.36 -16.35
N GLU A 876 28.14 -16.36 -17.05
CA GLU A 876 29.11 -16.16 -18.13
C GLU A 876 28.53 -15.29 -19.25
N ASP A 877 27.28 -15.54 -19.66
CA ASP A 877 26.57 -14.69 -20.64
C ASP A 877 26.41 -13.23 -20.17
N LEU A 878 26.14 -13.04 -18.88
CA LEU A 878 26.05 -11.70 -18.29
C LEU A 878 27.40 -10.99 -18.32
N GLU A 879 28.48 -11.73 -18.01
CA GLU A 879 29.84 -11.22 -18.09
C GLU A 879 30.16 -10.77 -19.52
N ILE A 880 29.89 -11.59 -20.54
CA ILE A 880 30.06 -11.25 -21.95
C ILE A 880 29.26 -9.98 -22.32
N CYS A 881 27.99 -9.90 -21.92
CA CYS A 881 27.17 -8.70 -22.16
C CYS A 881 27.75 -7.44 -21.52
N PHE A 882 28.28 -7.55 -20.31
CA PHE A 882 28.88 -6.41 -19.61
C PHE A 882 30.24 -6.02 -20.20
N GLU A 883 31.02 -6.99 -20.67
CA GLU A 883 32.27 -6.73 -21.40
C GLU A 883 32.00 -6.01 -22.72
N GLU A 884 30.98 -6.43 -23.48
CA GLU A 884 30.56 -5.75 -24.70
C GLU A 884 30.08 -4.32 -24.41
N ALA A 885 29.31 -4.13 -23.33
CA ALA A 885 28.91 -2.80 -22.88
C ALA A 885 30.13 -1.93 -22.54
N ILE A 886 31.12 -2.47 -21.82
CA ILE A 886 32.39 -1.78 -21.51
C ILE A 886 33.16 -1.46 -22.80
N HIS A 887 33.21 -2.38 -23.76
CA HIS A 887 33.89 -2.19 -25.04
C HIS A 887 33.26 -1.03 -25.82
N ASN A 888 31.93 -1.00 -25.91
CA ASN A 888 31.19 0.10 -26.53
C ASN A 888 31.46 1.44 -25.84
N ILE A 889 31.55 1.46 -24.50
CA ILE A 889 31.95 2.66 -23.73
C ILE A 889 33.37 3.10 -24.10
N LYS A 890 34.34 2.17 -24.14
CA LYS A 890 35.73 2.47 -24.48
C LYS A 890 35.86 3.09 -25.86
N ASN A 891 34.99 2.70 -26.80
CA ASN A 891 34.97 3.22 -28.18
C ASN A 891 34.09 4.47 -28.36
N GLY A 892 33.55 5.06 -27.28
CA GLY A 892 32.78 6.30 -27.36
C GLY A 892 31.36 6.16 -27.88
N ILE A 893 30.84 4.94 -27.98
CA ILE A 893 29.49 4.69 -28.53
C ILE A 893 28.45 5.05 -27.46
N LYS A 894 27.72 6.15 -27.68
CA LYS A 894 26.60 6.57 -26.82
C LYS A 894 25.37 5.71 -27.10
N ILE A 895 25.08 4.75 -26.23
CA ILE A 895 23.92 3.85 -26.38
C ILE A 895 22.91 4.09 -25.24
N LYS A 896 21.65 4.41 -25.58
CA LYS A 896 20.53 4.35 -24.61
C LYS A 896 20.07 2.91 -24.51
N ASN A 897 19.92 2.41 -23.28
CA ASN A 897 19.40 1.07 -23.00
C ASN A 897 20.19 -0.03 -23.75
N ILE A 898 21.46 -0.22 -23.40
CA ILE A 898 22.23 -1.36 -23.93
C ILE A 898 21.42 -2.63 -23.67
N PRO A 899 20.96 -3.35 -24.70
CA PRO A 899 20.13 -4.52 -24.50
C PRO A 899 20.98 -5.62 -23.87
N VAL A 900 20.52 -6.19 -22.76
CA VAL A 900 21.17 -7.37 -22.16
C VAL A 900 20.55 -8.60 -22.80
N ILE A 901 21.38 -9.47 -23.38
CA ILE A 901 20.93 -10.70 -24.08
C ILE A 901 21.47 -11.90 -23.33
N LEU A 902 20.59 -12.66 -22.68
CA LEU A 902 20.95 -13.92 -22.02
C LEU A 902 20.62 -15.10 -22.91
N LYS A 903 21.55 -16.03 -23.09
CA LYS A 903 21.37 -17.28 -23.82
C LYS A 903 21.35 -18.44 -22.82
N THR A 904 20.20 -18.64 -22.20
CA THR A 904 19.99 -19.86 -21.40
C THR A 904 19.92 -21.10 -22.29
N SER A 905 20.28 -22.27 -21.75
CA SER A 905 20.15 -23.60 -22.41
C SER A 905 18.81 -23.89 -23.10
N SER A 906 17.72 -23.19 -22.74
CA SER A 906 16.39 -23.36 -23.34
C SER A 906 15.87 -22.18 -24.16
N ARG A 907 16.47 -20.98 -24.07
CA ARG A 907 15.98 -19.77 -24.76
C ARG A 907 16.95 -18.59 -24.68
N THR A 908 16.85 -17.70 -25.66
CA THR A 908 17.45 -16.36 -25.60
C THR A 908 16.46 -15.34 -25.04
N ILE A 909 16.86 -14.59 -24.00
CA ILE A 909 16.06 -13.53 -23.38
C ILE A 909 16.75 -12.19 -23.63
N LYS A 910 16.08 -11.28 -24.33
CA LYS A 910 16.55 -9.91 -24.56
C LYS A 910 15.81 -8.92 -23.67
N PHE A 911 16.55 -8.14 -22.90
CA PHE A 911 16.03 -7.04 -22.09
C PHE A 911 16.32 -5.71 -22.77
N ASN A 912 15.28 -4.98 -23.18
CA ASN A 912 15.43 -3.71 -23.89
C ASN A 912 15.45 -2.50 -22.95
N THR A 913 15.12 -2.69 -21.67
CA THR A 913 15.16 -1.60 -20.68
C THR A 913 15.76 -2.08 -19.37
N HIS A 914 16.41 -1.16 -18.64
CA HIS A 914 16.93 -1.44 -17.30
C HIS A 914 15.85 -1.94 -16.33
N LYS A 915 14.60 -1.50 -16.48
CA LYS A 915 13.48 -1.93 -15.61
C LYS A 915 13.13 -3.40 -15.81
N GLU A 916 13.16 -3.89 -17.05
CA GLU A 916 12.92 -5.30 -17.37
C GLU A 916 14.00 -6.18 -16.74
N PHE A 917 15.26 -5.81 -16.93
CA PHE A 917 16.40 -6.55 -16.37
C PHE A 917 16.43 -6.52 -14.84
N GLN A 918 16.18 -5.36 -14.22
CA GLN A 918 16.05 -5.23 -12.76
C GLN A 918 14.93 -6.10 -12.18
N LYS A 919 13.81 -6.22 -12.90
CA LYS A 919 12.69 -7.08 -12.49
C LYS A 919 13.09 -8.55 -12.56
N PHE A 920 13.79 -8.95 -13.62
CA PHE A 920 14.31 -10.32 -13.80
C PHE A 920 15.29 -10.71 -12.70
N ILE A 921 16.36 -9.92 -12.47
CA ILE A 921 17.32 -10.17 -11.39
C ILE A 921 16.60 -10.29 -10.04
N GLY A 922 15.69 -9.34 -9.76
CA GLY A 922 14.94 -9.35 -8.51
C GLY A 922 14.09 -10.62 -8.32
N SER A 923 13.49 -11.16 -9.40
CA SER A 923 12.74 -12.42 -9.33
C SER A 923 13.65 -13.62 -9.12
N VAL A 924 14.78 -13.71 -9.82
CA VAL A 924 15.70 -14.85 -9.73
C VAL A 924 16.25 -15.01 -8.32
N ILE A 925 16.83 -13.94 -7.75
CA ILE A 925 17.37 -13.93 -6.38
C ILE A 925 16.29 -14.33 -5.38
N TYR A 926 15.09 -13.74 -5.51
CA TYR A 926 14.01 -13.99 -4.57
C TYR A 926 13.43 -15.40 -4.68
N ASP A 927 13.29 -15.95 -5.89
CA ASP A 927 12.74 -17.28 -6.10
C ASP A 927 13.75 -18.38 -5.67
N ASN A 928 15.06 -18.20 -5.93
CA ASN A 928 16.09 -19.09 -5.39
C ASN A 928 16.05 -19.11 -3.85
N PHE A 929 15.99 -17.94 -3.22
CA PHE A 929 15.86 -17.84 -1.77
C PHE A 929 14.59 -18.53 -1.24
N GLN A 930 13.46 -18.42 -1.94
CA GLN A 930 12.23 -19.12 -1.54
C GLN A 930 12.35 -20.64 -1.64
N ASN A 931 13.12 -21.16 -2.59
CA ASN A 931 13.37 -22.59 -2.74
C ASN A 931 14.29 -23.09 -1.61
N GLU A 932 15.40 -22.43 -1.34
CA GLU A 932 16.30 -22.79 -0.23
C GLU A 932 15.58 -22.82 1.12
N LEU A 933 14.73 -21.82 1.39
CA LEU A 933 13.93 -21.79 2.61
C LEU A 933 12.93 -22.94 2.68
N TRP A 934 12.33 -23.30 1.54
CA TRP A 934 11.37 -24.38 1.43
C TRP A 934 12.05 -25.74 1.68
N ASP A 935 13.22 -25.97 1.10
CA ASP A 935 13.99 -27.20 1.29
C ASP A 935 14.38 -27.37 2.76
N LYS A 936 14.94 -26.32 3.37
CA LYS A 936 15.23 -26.30 4.83
C LYS A 936 14.00 -26.56 5.68
N TYR A 937 12.83 -26.03 5.29
CA TYR A 937 11.60 -26.23 6.05
C TYR A 937 11.03 -27.65 5.88
N SER A 938 11.04 -28.15 4.65
CA SER A 938 10.47 -29.44 4.28
C SER A 938 11.31 -30.64 4.69
N GLN A 939 12.62 -30.48 4.89
CA GLN A 939 13.50 -31.55 5.37
C GLN A 939 13.03 -32.16 6.70
N HIS A 940 12.74 -31.31 7.69
CA HIS A 940 12.51 -31.74 9.08
C HIS A 940 11.05 -31.74 9.53
N MET A 941 10.15 -31.11 8.78
CA MET A 941 8.77 -30.88 9.24
C MET A 941 7.73 -31.59 8.35
N ARG A 942 6.74 -32.22 8.97
CA ARG A 942 5.64 -32.92 8.26
C ARG A 942 4.69 -31.96 7.53
N PHE A 943 4.40 -30.82 8.14
CA PHE A 943 3.45 -29.86 7.59
C PHE A 943 3.82 -29.32 6.20
N PRO A 944 5.05 -28.86 5.92
CA PRO A 944 5.44 -28.48 4.57
C PRO A 944 5.41 -29.65 3.57
N LYS A 945 5.78 -30.87 3.97
CA LYS A 945 5.65 -32.06 3.10
C LYS A 945 4.19 -32.27 2.67
N TRP A 946 3.26 -32.23 3.62
CA TRP A 946 1.83 -32.31 3.33
C TRP A 946 1.32 -31.17 2.43
N ILE A 947 1.82 -29.94 2.62
CA ILE A 947 1.47 -28.83 1.74
C ILE A 947 1.95 -29.08 0.30
N ALA A 948 3.14 -29.67 0.12
CA ALA A 948 3.66 -30.04 -1.19
C ALA A 948 2.82 -31.14 -1.85
N GLU A 949 2.40 -32.17 -1.09
CA GLU A 949 1.51 -33.23 -1.56
C GLU A 949 0.15 -32.71 -2.05
N VAL A 950 -0.42 -31.71 -1.36
CA VAL A 950 -1.69 -31.08 -1.74
C VAL A 950 -1.55 -30.11 -2.92
N GLY A 951 -0.37 -29.51 -3.09
CA GLY A 951 -0.11 -28.38 -3.99
C GLY A 951 -0.47 -27.04 -3.33
N HIS A 952 0.48 -26.10 -3.33
CA HIS A 952 0.35 -24.78 -2.69
C HIS A 952 -0.86 -23.97 -3.17
N GLU A 953 -1.21 -24.10 -4.44
CA GLU A 953 -2.30 -23.41 -5.12
C GLU A 953 -3.69 -23.95 -4.78
N ASN A 954 -3.75 -25.15 -4.19
CA ASN A 954 -5.00 -25.85 -3.85
C ASN A 954 -5.45 -25.60 -2.40
N ILE A 955 -4.67 -24.84 -1.63
CA ILE A 955 -4.90 -24.62 -0.21
C ILE A 955 -4.76 -23.15 0.18
N TYR A 956 -5.67 -22.67 1.02
CA TYR A 956 -5.66 -21.32 1.53
C TYR A 956 -5.28 -21.26 3.02
N HIS A 957 -4.42 -20.30 3.36
CA HIS A 957 -3.94 -20.02 4.71
C HIS A 957 -4.57 -18.75 5.30
N TYR A 958 -5.90 -18.64 5.22
CA TYR A 958 -6.59 -17.38 5.53
C TYR A 958 -6.41 -16.88 6.97
N TRP A 959 -6.17 -17.77 7.93
CA TRP A 959 -5.97 -17.40 9.32
C TRP A 959 -4.80 -16.41 9.51
N ILE A 960 -3.74 -16.50 8.70
CA ILE A 960 -2.58 -15.57 8.75
C ILE A 960 -3.06 -14.11 8.60
N LYS A 961 -4.11 -13.89 7.80
CA LYS A 961 -4.70 -12.57 7.54
C LYS A 961 -5.59 -12.05 8.66
N ALA A 962 -5.80 -12.81 9.74
CA ALA A 962 -6.83 -12.54 10.73
C ALA A 962 -6.45 -12.80 12.20
N MET A 963 -5.26 -13.37 12.46
CA MET A 963 -4.79 -13.70 13.81
C MET A 963 -3.89 -12.64 14.43
N ASP A 964 -3.93 -12.57 15.77
CA ASP A 964 -2.96 -11.82 16.58
C ASP A 964 -1.71 -12.68 16.87
N ILE A 965 -0.67 -12.08 17.44
CA ILE A 965 0.60 -12.73 17.77
C ILE A 965 0.38 -13.95 18.69
N LYS A 966 -0.36 -13.77 19.80
CA LYS A 966 -0.56 -14.80 20.82
C LYS A 966 -1.14 -16.09 20.25
N ASN A 967 -2.17 -15.99 19.42
CA ASN A 967 -2.81 -17.17 18.85
C ASN A 967 -2.05 -17.71 17.64
N THR A 968 -1.29 -16.85 16.94
CA THR A 968 -0.39 -17.26 15.85
C THR A 968 0.72 -18.19 16.37
N LYS A 969 1.37 -17.85 17.49
CA LYS A 969 2.38 -18.70 18.15
C LYS A 969 1.88 -20.12 18.37
N ILE A 970 0.68 -20.26 18.92
CA ILE A 970 0.11 -21.56 19.28
C ILE A 970 -0.21 -22.38 18.03
N VAL A 971 -0.84 -21.78 17.02
CA VAL A 971 -1.23 -22.54 15.81
C VAL A 971 -0.02 -22.93 14.98
N VAL A 972 1.01 -22.08 14.91
CA VAL A 972 2.28 -22.41 14.25
C VAL A 972 2.95 -23.58 14.94
N ALA A 973 3.04 -23.56 16.27
CA ALA A 973 3.57 -24.68 17.04
C ALA A 973 2.73 -25.95 16.86
N CYS A 974 1.41 -25.85 16.76
CA CYS A 974 0.58 -27.01 16.44
C CYS A 974 0.91 -27.58 15.05
N GLN A 975 1.03 -26.72 14.02
CA GLN A 975 1.32 -27.17 12.65
C GLN A 975 2.68 -27.84 12.54
N GLU A 976 3.69 -27.32 13.24
CA GLU A 976 5.04 -27.90 13.26
C GLU A 976 5.21 -29.00 14.30
N GLU A 977 4.12 -29.38 14.98
CA GLU A 977 4.09 -30.39 16.06
C GLU A 977 5.07 -30.08 17.21
N GLN A 978 5.39 -28.80 17.40
CA GLN A 978 6.39 -28.26 18.33
C GLN A 978 5.81 -27.84 19.70
N VAL A 979 4.59 -28.25 20.02
CA VAL A 979 3.98 -27.96 21.33
C VAL A 979 4.59 -28.90 22.38
N SER A 980 5.05 -28.35 23.50
CA SER A 980 5.66 -29.09 24.63
C SER A 980 4.64 -29.96 25.39
N LEU A 981 4.11 -30.98 24.73
CA LEU A 981 3.20 -31.99 25.29
C LEU A 981 4.00 -33.20 25.78
N ARG A 982 3.39 -34.05 26.63
CA ARG A 982 4.11 -35.15 27.30
C ARG A 982 4.80 -36.13 26.35
N ALA A 983 4.18 -36.43 25.21
CA ALA A 983 4.72 -37.36 24.21
C ALA A 983 5.68 -36.70 23.19
N HIS A 984 5.98 -35.41 23.31
CA HIS A 984 6.89 -34.73 22.39
C HIS A 984 8.31 -35.31 22.53
N PRO A 985 9.05 -35.60 21.44
CA PRO A 985 10.37 -36.26 21.51
C PRO A 985 11.41 -35.53 22.35
N ALA A 986 11.35 -34.20 22.39
CA ALA A 986 12.25 -33.37 23.21
C ALA A 986 11.87 -33.32 24.70
N MET A 987 10.79 -33.98 25.13
CA MET A 987 10.36 -34.00 26.53
C MET A 987 10.74 -35.34 27.16
N ASP A 988 11.50 -35.30 28.24
CA ASP A 988 11.90 -36.48 29.01
C ASP A 988 10.85 -36.79 30.10
N ASN A 989 9.65 -37.17 29.68
CA ASN A 989 8.60 -37.62 30.61
C ASN A 989 8.55 -39.15 30.64
N THR A 990 8.55 -39.69 31.85
CA THR A 990 8.30 -41.12 32.09
C THR A 990 6.90 -41.54 31.64
N ASN A 991 5.89 -40.74 31.97
CA ASN A 991 4.52 -40.91 31.47
C ASN A 991 4.28 -40.01 30.23
N LYS A 992 4.06 -40.66 29.07
CA LYS A 992 3.74 -39.99 27.80
C LYS A 992 2.24 -39.90 27.51
N ASN A 993 1.39 -40.44 28.38
CA ASN A 993 -0.06 -40.39 28.23
C ASN A 993 -0.59 -38.98 28.45
N CYS A 994 -1.71 -38.71 27.79
CA CYS A 994 -2.44 -37.45 27.83
C CYS A 994 -2.83 -37.08 29.25
N ARG A 995 -2.34 -35.93 29.74
CA ARG A 995 -2.61 -35.42 31.10
C ARG A 995 -4.09 -35.20 31.47
N VAL A 996 -5.00 -35.34 30.51
CA VAL A 996 -6.44 -35.08 30.70
C VAL A 996 -7.28 -36.34 30.56
N CYS A 997 -7.01 -37.20 29.58
CA CYS A 997 -7.76 -38.46 29.42
C CYS A 997 -7.01 -39.70 29.86
N ASP A 998 -5.70 -39.59 30.10
CA ASP A 998 -4.75 -40.62 30.56
C ASP A 998 -4.67 -41.92 29.73
N ALA A 999 -5.43 -42.02 28.64
CA ALA A 999 -5.55 -43.24 27.84
C ALA A 999 -4.63 -43.32 26.61
N GLU A 1000 -4.22 -42.19 26.03
CA GLU A 1000 -3.54 -42.13 24.73
C GLU A 1000 -2.30 -41.25 24.81
N LEU A 1001 -1.33 -41.44 23.91
CA LEU A 1001 -0.14 -40.60 23.83
C LEU A 1001 -0.51 -39.12 23.64
N GLU A 1002 0.07 -38.23 24.46
CA GLU A 1002 -0.19 -36.78 24.44
C GLU A 1002 0.47 -36.09 23.24
N THR A 1003 0.03 -36.41 22.03
CA THR A 1003 0.47 -35.75 20.80
C THR A 1003 -0.38 -34.53 20.49
N VAL A 1004 0.12 -33.62 19.64
CA VAL A 1004 -0.66 -32.45 19.20
C VAL A 1004 -1.98 -32.88 18.56
N ARG A 1005 -1.91 -33.84 17.63
CA ARG A 1005 -3.07 -34.41 16.95
C ARG A 1005 -4.08 -34.96 17.95
N HIS A 1006 -3.64 -35.74 18.92
CA HIS A 1006 -4.50 -36.27 19.96
C HIS A 1006 -5.23 -35.15 20.70
N VAL A 1007 -4.48 -34.19 21.26
CA VAL A 1007 -5.04 -33.11 22.09
C VAL A 1007 -6.05 -32.25 21.32
N ILE A 1008 -5.80 -31.94 20.04
CA ILE A 1008 -6.65 -31.00 19.31
C ILE A 1008 -7.77 -31.66 18.48
N ASN A 1009 -7.74 -32.98 18.28
CA ASN A 1009 -8.69 -33.67 17.41
C ASN A 1009 -9.24 -35.01 17.94
N GLU A 1010 -8.57 -35.74 18.83
CA GLU A 1010 -8.90 -37.15 19.13
C GLU A 1010 -9.16 -37.43 20.62
N CYS A 1011 -8.81 -36.51 21.52
CA CYS A 1011 -9.02 -36.68 22.95
C CYS A 1011 -10.51 -36.81 23.30
N SER A 1012 -10.88 -37.94 23.88
CA SER A 1012 -12.25 -38.30 24.27
C SER A 1012 -12.88 -37.26 25.21
N HIS A 1013 -12.09 -36.71 26.13
CA HIS A 1013 -12.52 -35.68 27.09
C HIS A 1013 -13.04 -34.40 26.41
N TYR A 1014 -12.47 -34.01 25.27
CA TYR A 1014 -12.84 -32.78 24.57
C TYR A 1014 -13.94 -32.93 23.52
N LYS A 1015 -14.28 -34.17 23.15
CA LYS A 1015 -15.21 -34.49 22.06
C LYS A 1015 -16.56 -33.76 22.20
N ASN A 1016 -17.19 -33.87 23.37
CA ASN A 1016 -18.52 -33.30 23.64
C ASN A 1016 -18.49 -31.86 24.18
N THR A 1017 -17.30 -31.29 24.39
CA THR A 1017 -17.11 -29.97 24.99
C THR A 1017 -16.42 -29.01 24.00
N LEU A 1018 -15.10 -28.96 23.99
CA LEU A 1018 -14.32 -27.96 23.25
C LEU A 1018 -14.31 -28.23 21.74
N TYR A 1019 -14.32 -29.50 21.30
CA TYR A 1019 -14.38 -29.84 19.87
C TYR A 1019 -15.73 -29.44 19.28
N LYS A 1020 -16.82 -29.77 19.96
CA LYS A 1020 -18.18 -29.32 19.62
C LYS A 1020 -18.28 -27.79 19.60
N ALA A 1021 -17.64 -27.09 20.53
CA ALA A 1021 -17.61 -25.63 20.52
C ALA A 1021 -16.89 -25.04 19.30
N ARG A 1022 -15.70 -25.55 18.93
CA ARG A 1022 -14.95 -25.14 17.73
C ARG A 1022 -15.79 -25.37 16.47
N HIS A 1023 -16.37 -26.56 16.36
CA HIS A 1023 -17.25 -26.94 15.27
C HIS A 1023 -18.44 -25.96 15.13
N ASN A 1024 -19.16 -25.74 16.22
CA ASN A 1024 -20.36 -24.87 16.23
C ASN A 1024 -20.03 -23.41 15.92
N TRP A 1025 -18.83 -22.92 16.25
CA TRP A 1025 -18.39 -21.59 15.83
C TRP A 1025 -18.26 -21.48 14.31
N VAL A 1026 -17.74 -22.51 13.64
CA VAL A 1026 -17.65 -22.54 12.17
C VAL A 1026 -19.04 -22.67 11.54
N ALA A 1027 -19.82 -23.67 11.95
CA ALA A 1027 -21.14 -23.94 11.38
C ALA A 1027 -22.12 -22.77 11.59
N SER A 1028 -22.21 -22.20 12.80
CA SER A 1028 -23.07 -21.04 13.05
C SER A 1028 -22.65 -19.79 12.27
N THR A 1029 -21.38 -19.66 11.90
CA THR A 1029 -20.89 -18.54 11.09
C THR A 1029 -21.35 -18.66 9.64
N ILE A 1030 -21.29 -19.87 9.08
CA ILE A 1030 -21.87 -20.17 7.76
C ILE A 1030 -23.37 -19.86 7.80
N MET A 1031 -24.06 -20.35 8.82
CA MET A 1031 -25.49 -20.19 8.93
C MET A 1031 -25.92 -18.72 9.05
N LYS A 1032 -25.24 -17.91 9.88
CA LYS A 1032 -25.47 -16.46 9.95
C LYS A 1032 -25.24 -15.76 8.62
N HIS A 1033 -24.25 -16.21 7.84
CA HIS A 1033 -24.00 -15.69 6.50
C HIS A 1033 -25.16 -15.99 5.55
N LEU A 1034 -25.68 -17.22 5.58
CA LEU A 1034 -26.83 -17.64 4.78
C LEU A 1034 -28.11 -16.90 5.22
N CYS A 1035 -28.40 -16.80 6.51
CA CYS A 1035 -29.53 -16.03 7.05
C CYS A 1035 -29.55 -14.60 6.52
N LYS A 1036 -28.41 -13.90 6.58
CA LYS A 1036 -28.29 -12.54 6.04
C LYS A 1036 -28.54 -12.47 4.54
N ARG A 1037 -28.11 -13.49 3.79
CA ARG A 1037 -28.30 -13.56 2.35
C ARG A 1037 -29.76 -13.79 1.95
N PHE A 1038 -30.45 -14.69 2.65
CA PHE A 1038 -31.86 -15.02 2.43
C PHE A 1038 -32.83 -14.08 3.16
N LYS A 1039 -32.31 -13.09 3.89
CA LYS A 1039 -33.07 -12.11 4.69
C LYS A 1039 -34.00 -12.78 5.72
N ILE A 1040 -33.47 -13.78 6.41
CA ILE A 1040 -34.18 -14.51 7.47
C ILE A 1040 -33.42 -14.37 8.79
N GLN A 1041 -34.15 -14.39 9.91
CA GLN A 1041 -33.54 -14.34 11.23
C GLN A 1041 -32.78 -15.64 11.52
N PHE A 1042 -31.66 -15.53 12.24
CA PHE A 1042 -30.89 -16.69 12.66
C PHE A 1042 -31.63 -17.44 13.78
N ALA A 1043 -31.93 -18.72 13.55
CA ALA A 1043 -32.61 -19.64 14.45
C ALA A 1043 -32.17 -21.10 14.17
N ARG A 1044 -32.70 -22.10 14.92
CA ARG A 1044 -32.45 -23.53 14.65
C ARG A 1044 -33.20 -24.03 13.43
N ASN A 1045 -34.42 -23.55 13.23
CA ASN A 1045 -35.21 -23.76 12.04
C ASN A 1045 -35.78 -22.41 11.62
N GLY A 1046 -36.08 -22.26 10.34
CA GLY A 1046 -36.63 -21.02 9.84
C GLY A 1046 -37.12 -21.16 8.43
N GLU A 1047 -38.20 -20.45 8.15
CA GLU A 1047 -38.85 -20.48 6.85
C GLU A 1047 -39.35 -19.08 6.48
N ASN A 1048 -39.21 -18.74 5.19
CA ASN A 1048 -39.86 -17.61 4.55
C ASN A 1048 -40.20 -17.98 3.10
N ASP A 1049 -40.65 -17.01 2.31
CA ASP A 1049 -41.05 -17.22 0.91
C ASP A 1049 -39.89 -17.72 0.03
N LYS A 1050 -38.65 -17.49 0.43
CA LYS A 1050 -37.45 -17.78 -0.38
C LYS A 1050 -36.73 -19.05 0.03
N CYS A 1051 -36.75 -19.38 1.31
CA CYS A 1051 -36.05 -20.55 1.82
C CYS A 1051 -36.71 -21.16 3.04
N LYS A 1052 -36.47 -22.46 3.21
CA LYS A 1052 -36.67 -23.19 4.47
C LYS A 1052 -35.33 -23.78 4.89
N PHE A 1053 -35.01 -23.75 6.17
CA PHE A 1053 -33.76 -24.33 6.65
C PHE A 1053 -33.90 -25.00 8.00
N VAL A 1054 -32.96 -25.90 8.28
CA VAL A 1054 -32.73 -26.50 9.59
C VAL A 1054 -31.22 -26.45 9.89
N TYR A 1055 -30.86 -26.15 11.13
CA TYR A 1055 -29.50 -26.02 11.65
C TYR A 1055 -29.37 -26.80 12.96
N ASP A 1056 -28.42 -27.74 13.02
CA ASP A 1056 -28.17 -28.62 14.19
C ASP A 1056 -29.47 -29.29 14.67
N SER A 1057 -30.29 -29.74 13.73
CA SER A 1057 -31.59 -30.37 13.98
C SER A 1057 -31.94 -31.29 12.81
N PRO A 1058 -32.68 -32.39 13.05
CA PRO A 1058 -33.03 -33.34 12.00
C PRO A 1058 -33.97 -32.70 10.97
N TRP A 1059 -33.78 -33.05 9.69
CA TRP A 1059 -34.83 -32.88 8.68
C TRP A 1059 -35.62 -34.18 8.64
N THR A 1060 -36.94 -34.13 8.84
CA THR A 1060 -37.79 -35.32 8.86
C THR A 1060 -37.74 -36.01 7.49
N ILE A 1061 -37.28 -37.27 7.46
CA ILE A 1061 -37.24 -38.10 6.26
C ILE A 1061 -37.99 -39.39 6.54
N SER A 1062 -38.72 -39.90 5.55
CA SER A 1062 -39.55 -41.12 5.64
C SER A 1062 -38.75 -42.42 5.78
N VAL A 1063 -37.43 -42.37 5.59
CA VAL A 1063 -36.54 -43.55 5.62
C VAL A 1063 -35.67 -43.51 6.87
N ASN A 1064 -35.59 -44.63 7.59
CA ASN A 1064 -34.70 -44.77 8.73
C ASN A 1064 -33.24 -44.86 8.26
N LEU A 1065 -32.46 -43.82 8.54
CA LEU A 1065 -31.04 -43.73 8.19
C LEU A 1065 -30.22 -43.47 9.44
N LYS A 1066 -29.08 -44.16 9.60
CA LYS A 1066 -28.12 -43.89 10.68
C LYS A 1066 -27.58 -42.46 10.61
N HIS A 1067 -27.40 -41.93 9.41
CA HIS A 1067 -26.88 -40.60 9.16
C HIS A 1067 -27.95 -39.68 8.55
N HIS A 1068 -28.77 -39.06 9.40
CA HIS A 1068 -29.89 -38.20 8.99
C HIS A 1068 -29.87 -36.77 9.57
N ILE A 1069 -28.79 -36.38 10.24
CA ILE A 1069 -28.66 -35.06 10.88
C ILE A 1069 -27.40 -34.38 10.36
N PRO A 1070 -27.45 -33.77 9.16
CA PRO A 1070 -26.39 -32.89 8.71
C PRO A 1070 -26.42 -31.56 9.46
N ASP A 1071 -25.31 -30.82 9.44
CA ASP A 1071 -25.21 -29.57 10.21
C ASP A 1071 -26.20 -28.49 9.76
N ILE A 1072 -26.36 -28.31 8.44
CA ILE A 1072 -27.30 -27.37 7.85
C ILE A 1072 -27.99 -28.01 6.65
N VAL A 1073 -29.32 -27.98 6.63
CA VAL A 1073 -30.13 -28.24 5.42
C VAL A 1073 -30.81 -26.95 5.04
N LEU A 1074 -30.63 -26.50 3.80
CA LEU A 1074 -31.22 -25.28 3.27
C LEU A 1074 -31.95 -25.57 1.96
N GLN A 1075 -33.26 -25.53 1.99
CA GLN A 1075 -34.13 -25.56 0.82
C GLN A 1075 -34.27 -24.14 0.26
N ASP A 1076 -33.72 -23.91 -0.93
CA ASP A 1076 -33.89 -22.69 -1.72
C ASP A 1076 -35.12 -22.87 -2.62
N LYS A 1077 -36.24 -22.27 -2.21
CA LYS A 1077 -37.56 -22.39 -2.86
C LYS A 1077 -37.55 -21.72 -4.24
N GLU A 1078 -36.80 -20.63 -4.40
CA GLU A 1078 -36.71 -19.90 -5.67
C GLU A 1078 -35.95 -20.73 -6.72
N LYS A 1079 -34.85 -21.38 -6.33
CA LYS A 1079 -34.04 -22.20 -7.26
C LYS A 1079 -34.51 -23.64 -7.41
N LYS A 1080 -35.45 -24.09 -6.56
CA LYS A 1080 -35.83 -25.51 -6.44
C LYS A 1080 -34.61 -26.43 -6.20
N VAL A 1081 -33.73 -26.03 -5.28
CA VAL A 1081 -32.56 -26.83 -4.86
C VAL A 1081 -32.50 -26.91 -3.34
N ILE A 1082 -32.12 -28.07 -2.81
CA ILE A 1082 -31.80 -28.26 -1.39
C ILE A 1082 -30.29 -28.39 -1.25
N TYR A 1083 -29.70 -27.61 -0.35
CA TYR A 1083 -28.28 -27.68 -0.02
C TYR A 1083 -28.11 -28.39 1.32
N VAL A 1084 -27.36 -29.49 1.32
CA VAL A 1084 -26.94 -30.20 2.53
C VAL A 1084 -25.50 -29.81 2.80
N ILE A 1085 -25.29 -29.00 3.82
CA ILE A 1085 -23.97 -28.44 4.18
C ILE A 1085 -23.50 -29.11 5.45
N GLU A 1086 -22.35 -29.78 5.36
CA GLU A 1086 -21.72 -30.47 6.48
C GLU A 1086 -20.36 -29.84 6.76
N VAL A 1087 -20.08 -29.55 8.03
CA VAL A 1087 -18.85 -28.92 8.49
C VAL A 1087 -17.94 -29.94 9.14
N SER A 1088 -16.63 -29.79 8.95
CA SER A 1088 -15.66 -30.57 9.72
C SER A 1088 -14.41 -29.76 10.01
N CYS A 1089 -13.80 -30.05 11.17
CA CYS A 1089 -12.55 -29.44 11.63
C CYS A 1089 -11.44 -30.47 11.88
N PRO A 1090 -11.01 -31.26 10.86
CA PRO A 1090 -10.05 -32.35 11.05
C PRO A 1090 -8.61 -31.84 11.24
N TRP A 1091 -7.70 -32.73 11.65
CA TRP A 1091 -6.27 -32.48 11.53
C TRP A 1091 -5.90 -32.23 10.07
N PHE A 1092 -4.91 -31.36 9.80
CA PHE A 1092 -4.58 -30.99 8.42
C PHE A 1092 -4.25 -32.22 7.56
N GLY A 1093 -3.52 -33.20 8.12
CA GLY A 1093 -3.15 -34.43 7.41
C GLY A 1093 -4.32 -35.35 7.06
N PHE A 1094 -5.50 -35.17 7.66
CA PHE A 1094 -6.71 -35.97 7.41
C PHE A 1094 -7.78 -35.20 6.63
N MET A 1095 -7.48 -34.00 6.13
CA MET A 1095 -8.49 -33.19 5.44
C MET A 1095 -9.07 -33.90 4.21
N HIS A 1096 -8.24 -34.59 3.42
CA HIS A 1096 -8.68 -35.27 2.19
C HIS A 1096 -9.55 -36.49 2.52
N ASP A 1097 -9.12 -37.35 3.44
CA ASP A 1097 -9.95 -38.48 3.89
C ASP A 1097 -11.25 -38.01 4.52
N GLN A 1098 -11.22 -36.97 5.36
CA GLN A 1098 -12.43 -36.44 5.97
C GLN A 1098 -13.41 -35.88 4.94
N LEU A 1099 -12.92 -35.24 3.86
CA LEU A 1099 -13.75 -34.80 2.74
C LEU A 1099 -14.49 -35.99 2.11
N ASN A 1100 -13.77 -37.09 1.84
CA ASN A 1100 -14.31 -38.29 1.21
C ASN A 1100 -15.28 -39.04 2.14
N ILE A 1101 -14.93 -39.20 3.42
CA ILE A 1101 -15.82 -39.78 4.44
C ILE A 1101 -17.15 -39.04 4.46
N LYS A 1102 -17.13 -37.70 4.52
CA LYS A 1102 -18.37 -36.90 4.52
C LYS A 1102 -19.16 -37.02 3.22
N ARG A 1103 -18.49 -37.11 2.06
CA ARG A 1103 -19.17 -37.38 0.78
C ARG A 1103 -19.86 -38.74 0.80
N VAL A 1104 -19.13 -39.82 1.08
CA VAL A 1104 -19.67 -41.18 1.15
C VAL A 1104 -20.85 -41.26 2.13
N LYS A 1105 -20.67 -40.70 3.33
CA LYS A 1105 -21.66 -40.67 4.42
C LYS A 1105 -23.04 -40.15 4.00
N TYR A 1106 -23.10 -39.10 3.17
CA TYR A 1106 -24.36 -38.44 2.82
C TYR A 1106 -24.82 -38.64 1.38
N THR A 1107 -23.95 -39.10 0.48
CA THR A 1107 -24.27 -39.25 -0.96
C THR A 1107 -24.09 -40.67 -1.50
N VAL A 1108 -23.54 -41.60 -0.72
CA VAL A 1108 -23.29 -42.98 -1.16
C VAL A 1108 -23.92 -44.00 -0.21
N HIS A 1109 -23.70 -43.86 1.10
CA HIS A 1109 -24.15 -44.84 2.08
C HIS A 1109 -24.47 -44.17 3.44
N SER A 1110 -25.75 -44.13 3.84
CA SER A 1110 -26.19 -43.51 5.11
C SER A 1110 -26.81 -44.48 6.12
N LYS A 1111 -26.80 -45.79 5.85
CA LYS A 1111 -27.41 -46.83 6.71
C LYS A 1111 -26.50 -47.33 7.84
N SER A 1112 -25.19 -47.34 7.64
CA SER A 1112 -24.19 -47.72 8.65
C SER A 1112 -23.18 -46.60 8.90
N GLU A 1113 -22.32 -46.78 9.90
CA GLU A 1113 -21.29 -45.80 10.26
C GLU A 1113 -20.13 -45.83 9.25
N VAL A 1114 -19.87 -44.70 8.58
CA VAL A 1114 -18.78 -44.60 7.58
C VAL A 1114 -17.48 -44.12 8.24
N GLY A 1115 -16.43 -44.96 8.16
CA GLY A 1115 -15.11 -44.73 8.74
C GLY A 1115 -14.00 -44.48 7.72
N LEU A 1116 -12.75 -44.73 8.14
CA LEU A 1116 -11.55 -44.57 7.30
C LEU A 1116 -11.52 -45.53 6.10
N ASP A 1117 -12.27 -46.62 6.17
CA ASP A 1117 -12.49 -47.61 5.12
C ASP A 1117 -13.50 -47.15 4.07
N TRP A 1118 -13.81 -45.85 3.97
CA TRP A 1118 -14.83 -45.27 3.09
C TRP A 1118 -14.81 -45.74 1.62
N ARG A 1119 -13.69 -46.28 1.11
CA ARG A 1119 -13.55 -46.88 -0.22
C ARG A 1119 -14.28 -48.23 -0.37
N SER A 1120 -14.55 -48.94 0.72
CA SER A 1120 -15.21 -50.25 0.74
C SER A 1120 -16.74 -50.14 0.53
N TYR A 1121 -17.31 -48.97 0.76
CA TYR A 1121 -18.76 -48.75 0.73
C TYR A 1121 -19.27 -48.65 -0.71
N LYS A 1122 -20.22 -49.54 -1.05
CA LYS A 1122 -20.99 -49.47 -2.29
C LYS A 1122 -22.21 -48.55 -2.12
N LYS A 1123 -22.73 -48.03 -3.24
CA LYS A 1123 -23.91 -47.15 -3.24
C LYS A 1123 -25.14 -47.89 -2.69
N ASP A 1124 -25.80 -47.29 -1.72
CA ASP A 1124 -27.08 -47.70 -1.12
C ASP A 1124 -27.93 -46.43 -0.90
N MET A 1125 -29.08 -46.57 -0.24
CA MET A 1125 -29.90 -45.45 0.20
C MET A 1125 -29.07 -44.51 1.07
N ASN A 1126 -29.07 -43.24 0.68
CA ASN A 1126 -28.34 -42.17 1.35
C ASN A 1126 -29.25 -40.98 1.60
N PHE A 1127 -28.82 -40.12 2.52
CA PHE A 1127 -29.60 -38.96 2.95
C PHE A 1127 -29.96 -38.02 1.79
N CYS A 1128 -29.01 -37.73 0.89
CA CYS A 1128 -29.27 -36.80 -0.21
C CYS A 1128 -30.28 -37.37 -1.22
N ASP A 1129 -30.16 -38.65 -1.58
CA ASP A 1129 -31.10 -39.31 -2.49
C ASP A 1129 -32.50 -39.42 -1.85
N ALA A 1130 -32.59 -39.82 -0.57
CA ALA A 1130 -33.86 -39.91 0.15
C ALA A 1130 -34.56 -38.54 0.26
N LEU A 1131 -33.80 -37.48 0.57
CA LEU A 1131 -34.32 -36.12 0.63
C LEU A 1131 -34.75 -35.61 -0.75
N SER A 1132 -34.00 -35.96 -1.80
CA SER A 1132 -34.33 -35.60 -3.18
C SER A 1132 -35.65 -36.24 -3.64
N LEU A 1133 -35.87 -37.50 -3.27
CA LEU A 1133 -37.09 -38.24 -3.58
C LEU A 1133 -38.29 -37.67 -2.82
N GLN A 1134 -38.15 -37.44 -1.52
CA GLN A 1134 -39.23 -36.93 -0.67
C GLN A 1134 -39.66 -35.51 -1.06
N GLU A 1135 -38.71 -34.59 -1.23
CA GLU A 1135 -39.00 -33.19 -1.49
C GLU A 1135 -39.19 -32.89 -2.99
N LYS A 1136 -38.95 -33.88 -3.86
CA LYS A 1136 -38.98 -33.75 -5.34
C LYS A 1136 -38.14 -32.58 -5.84
N MET A 1137 -36.97 -32.38 -5.21
CA MET A 1137 -36.06 -31.26 -5.47
C MET A 1137 -34.63 -31.77 -5.62
N LYS A 1138 -33.85 -31.13 -6.48
CA LYS A 1138 -32.43 -31.45 -6.62
C LYS A 1138 -31.70 -31.19 -5.29
N VAL A 1139 -30.99 -32.19 -4.78
CA VAL A 1139 -30.12 -32.04 -3.61
C VAL A 1139 -28.67 -31.83 -4.03
N VAL A 1140 -27.99 -30.91 -3.36
CA VAL A 1140 -26.56 -30.60 -3.54
C VAL A 1140 -25.87 -30.73 -2.20
N PHE A 1141 -24.92 -31.67 -2.12
CA PHE A 1141 -24.07 -31.85 -0.95
C PHE A 1141 -22.86 -30.91 -1.00
N LEU A 1142 -22.59 -30.23 0.12
CA LEU A 1142 -21.54 -29.22 0.27
C LEU A 1142 -20.70 -29.50 1.52
N PRO A 1143 -19.62 -30.28 1.40
CA PRO A 1143 -18.69 -30.49 2.51
C PRO A 1143 -17.82 -29.25 2.72
N VAL A 1144 -17.91 -28.64 3.90
CA VAL A 1144 -17.09 -27.51 4.32
C VAL A 1144 -15.99 -27.99 5.26
N ILE A 1145 -14.84 -28.36 4.65
CA ILE A 1145 -13.67 -28.88 5.37
C ILE A 1145 -12.67 -27.74 5.62
N ILE A 1146 -12.36 -27.51 6.89
CA ILE A 1146 -11.39 -26.52 7.35
C ILE A 1146 -10.54 -27.19 8.42
N SER A 1147 -9.21 -27.24 8.29
CA SER A 1147 -8.42 -27.92 9.33
C SER A 1147 -8.58 -27.25 10.70
N SER A 1148 -8.32 -28.00 11.77
CA SER A 1148 -8.19 -27.47 13.13
C SER A 1148 -7.13 -26.36 13.23
N THR A 1149 -6.15 -26.35 12.33
CA THR A 1149 -5.11 -25.32 12.19
C THR A 1149 -5.44 -24.25 11.14
N GLY A 1150 -6.66 -24.22 10.60
CA GLY A 1150 -7.21 -23.14 9.78
C GLY A 1150 -6.93 -23.21 8.28
N GLN A 1151 -6.46 -24.32 7.74
CA GLN A 1151 -6.28 -24.51 6.29
C GLN A 1151 -7.63 -24.77 5.63
N VAL A 1152 -7.82 -24.22 4.42
CA VAL A 1152 -9.07 -24.38 3.65
C VAL A 1152 -8.72 -24.85 2.25
N PHE A 1153 -9.29 -25.96 1.79
CA PHE A 1153 -9.13 -26.35 0.39
C PHE A 1153 -9.80 -25.32 -0.54
N LYS A 1154 -9.13 -25.03 -1.65
CA LYS A 1154 -9.66 -24.16 -2.69
C LYS A 1154 -10.98 -24.69 -3.25
N GLU A 1155 -11.07 -26.00 -3.47
CA GLU A 1155 -12.30 -26.68 -3.90
C GLU A 1155 -13.48 -26.41 -2.95
N THR A 1156 -13.26 -26.45 -1.63
CA THR A 1156 -14.30 -26.15 -0.64
C THR A 1156 -14.89 -24.76 -0.84
N GLN A 1157 -14.03 -23.76 -1.06
CA GLN A 1157 -14.48 -22.39 -1.31
C GLN A 1157 -15.16 -22.24 -2.66
N ASP A 1158 -14.54 -22.75 -3.73
CA ASP A 1158 -15.05 -22.60 -5.08
C ASP A 1158 -16.41 -23.28 -5.23
N LEU A 1159 -16.61 -24.45 -4.60
CA LEU A 1159 -17.89 -25.14 -4.54
C LEU A 1159 -18.95 -24.31 -3.80
N PHE A 1160 -18.61 -23.75 -2.63
CA PHE A 1160 -19.54 -22.89 -1.88
C PHE A 1160 -19.91 -21.63 -2.67
N GLU A 1161 -18.93 -20.96 -3.27
CA GLU A 1161 -19.13 -19.72 -4.04
C GLU A 1161 -19.86 -19.96 -5.37
N ARG A 1162 -19.78 -21.16 -5.95
CA ARG A 1162 -20.57 -21.55 -7.11
C ARG A 1162 -22.07 -21.45 -6.85
N TYR A 1163 -22.54 -21.83 -5.66
CA TYR A 1163 -23.97 -21.84 -5.32
C TYR A 1163 -24.46 -20.57 -4.63
N PHE A 1164 -23.62 -20.00 -3.76
CA PHE A 1164 -23.97 -18.82 -2.95
C PHE A 1164 -23.31 -17.52 -3.43
N GLY A 1165 -22.57 -17.53 -4.53
CA GLY A 1165 -21.82 -16.37 -5.03
C GLY A 1165 -20.63 -16.01 -4.13
N PRO A 1166 -19.99 -14.84 -4.36
CA PRO A 1166 -18.79 -14.45 -3.63
C PRO A 1166 -18.99 -14.43 -2.12
N SER A 1167 -18.10 -15.09 -1.39
CA SER A 1167 -18.23 -15.35 0.05
C SER A 1167 -17.95 -14.13 0.93
N LYS A 1168 -17.52 -13.00 0.36
CA LYS A 1168 -17.26 -11.71 1.03
C LYS A 1168 -16.44 -11.85 2.34
N GLY A 1169 -15.40 -12.68 2.34
CA GLY A 1169 -14.52 -12.89 3.50
C GLY A 1169 -15.02 -13.90 4.53
N LEU A 1170 -16.08 -14.67 4.23
CA LEU A 1170 -16.56 -15.77 5.08
C LEU A 1170 -15.45 -16.75 5.43
N PHE A 1171 -14.71 -17.27 4.45
CA PHE A 1171 -13.67 -18.27 4.69
C PHE A 1171 -12.50 -17.76 5.54
N ILE A 1172 -12.24 -16.44 5.55
CA ILE A 1172 -11.29 -15.82 6.50
C ILE A 1172 -11.81 -15.94 7.94
N LEU A 1173 -13.11 -15.70 8.15
CA LEU A 1173 -13.73 -15.86 9.46
C LEU A 1173 -13.79 -17.33 9.89
N LEU A 1174 -14.15 -18.24 8.99
CA LEU A 1174 -14.23 -19.67 9.30
C LEU A 1174 -12.85 -20.23 9.70
N SER A 1175 -11.83 -19.94 8.89
CA SER A 1175 -10.44 -20.28 9.16
C SER A 1175 -9.98 -19.72 10.52
N ARG A 1176 -10.28 -18.44 10.79
CA ARG A 1176 -10.00 -17.80 12.09
C ARG A 1176 -10.70 -18.50 13.26
N TYR A 1177 -11.98 -18.82 13.14
CA TYR A 1177 -12.72 -19.45 14.25
C TYR A 1177 -12.25 -20.87 14.54
N SER A 1178 -11.87 -21.62 13.49
CA SER A 1178 -11.21 -22.93 13.67
C SER A 1178 -9.94 -22.79 14.51
N VAL A 1179 -9.05 -21.86 14.12
CA VAL A 1179 -7.79 -21.60 14.84
C VAL A 1179 -8.04 -21.13 16.27
N LEU A 1180 -8.96 -20.18 16.49
CA LEU A 1180 -9.29 -19.72 17.84
C LEU A 1180 -9.81 -20.86 18.73
N GLY A 1181 -10.64 -21.75 18.20
CA GLY A 1181 -11.09 -22.96 18.90
C GLY A 1181 -9.92 -23.85 19.30
N THR A 1182 -8.99 -24.10 18.38
CA THR A 1182 -7.78 -24.90 18.64
C THR A 1182 -6.87 -24.26 19.69
N THR A 1183 -6.62 -22.95 19.60
CA THR A 1183 -5.83 -22.26 20.63
C THR A 1183 -6.50 -22.26 22.01
N ARG A 1184 -7.83 -22.31 22.07
CA ARG A 1184 -8.57 -22.45 23.32
C ARG A 1184 -8.39 -23.85 23.91
N ILE A 1185 -8.43 -24.89 23.08
CA ILE A 1185 -8.18 -26.28 23.49
C ILE A 1185 -6.79 -26.40 24.11
N ILE A 1186 -5.75 -25.95 23.41
CA ILE A 1186 -4.36 -26.01 23.92
C ILE A 1186 -4.21 -25.26 25.24
N LYS A 1187 -4.74 -24.04 25.35
CA LYS A 1187 -4.67 -23.26 26.61
C LYS A 1187 -5.37 -23.96 27.76
N TRP A 1188 -6.52 -24.57 27.49
CA TRP A 1188 -7.29 -25.29 28.52
C TRP A 1188 -6.57 -26.57 28.93
N HIS A 1189 -6.00 -27.31 27.97
CA HIS A 1189 -5.22 -28.51 28.22
C HIS A 1189 -4.04 -28.26 29.19
N PHE A 1190 -3.30 -27.18 28.99
CA PHE A 1190 -2.22 -26.77 29.90
C PHE A 1190 -2.72 -26.20 31.24
N ALA A 1191 -3.92 -25.62 31.29
CA ALA A 1191 -4.50 -25.11 32.54
C ALA A 1191 -5.05 -26.24 33.42
N SER A 1192 -5.51 -27.34 32.82
CA SER A 1192 -6.00 -28.51 33.55
C SER A 1192 -4.92 -29.21 34.36
N SER A 1193 -3.63 -29.02 34.05
CA SER A 1193 -2.52 -29.54 34.88
C SER A 1193 -2.22 -28.72 36.14
N SER A 1194 -2.73 -27.49 36.27
CA SER A 1194 -2.53 -26.65 37.47
C SER A 1194 -3.64 -26.77 38.51
N ASN A 1195 -4.67 -27.58 38.23
CA ASN A 1195 -5.78 -27.89 39.13
C ASN A 1195 -5.98 -29.42 39.22
N GLN A 1196 -4.93 -30.15 39.61
CA GLN A 1196 -5.17 -31.37 40.39
C GLN A 1196 -5.10 -30.96 41.87
N PRO A 1197 -6.04 -31.41 42.72
CA PRO A 1197 -5.95 -31.25 44.17
C PRO A 1197 -4.59 -31.70 44.71
#